data_AF-W7LTE5-F1
#
_entry.id   AF-W7LTE5-F1
#
_cell.length_a   1.000
_cell.length_b   1.000
_cell.length_c   1.000
_cell.angle_alpha   90.00
_cell.angle_beta   90.00
_cell.angle_gamma   90.00
#
_symmetry.space_group_name_H-M   'P 1'
#
loop_
_entity.id
_entity.type
_entity.pdbx_description
1 polymer ?
#
loop_
_entity_poly.entity_id
_entity_poly.type
_entity_poly.pdbx_seq_one_letter_code
_entity_poly.pdbx_strand_id
1 'polypeptide(L)'
;MAENMQVGRLDLASRAIDLTTVLLRATSSSGSLLKGAWEIGQWLGRERLNQYELLDCMEKAKGFAFANQTGQQFFDKIIQGLDTLPVRPLFLQHSGSLGRLMAGDPNLSWIVSTVACLFQHHRDDMLVTETVTACIMESHRLRGQEHDIVTRDAFMYDPEHTRVRAVVRKIVSSVWYNVVNVGCDTVPLPDELLAVCSRGHYLDPADFGIVVNTIYARCPSKAILRTTHLLRDVMLWLLLHYDGAIVVNVGGHIVYRADFGNPLRELEVNVASPCPDQGHCSGGHQASYQILRNVSGRFEDFLTGYFYSDHDSLPQPGIRQQLYEIPRLYPRASPMWNEGVRIVIKCTAQSIMQWLLSVPLSPQTDSPGFSAEPLQRAADGEMTVSLALGRVPSILSLQWGSSFGPPITFKSLAEVESTLRMYADLGMEAYVDHRLITLVEFFPILKDMASKVATECRCSECTSLKEGLGLLKIRSLKLGCLYRFAVEEALLLIAHGVADGFCVDTASSVSDPTHIIKGMTTLLLELMEDRKVLWDTWFAVASCVYLGCPFQKPVEPTDPAFGGTAFAAIQYGDLAAQAPWLDLTRKLSARGCFRLVGSNGRLGVVTRRHDDVQFRSVEENFAIIETENTEDTSHFCSRYKKAALLIDHSLSLDLDETSVKTDVILSHIDDKFYRLSYRVQTKNHWRIMDPSDALSAVIRMSSSAICQHNGQPPEIAPLNAKVYTMDEVVGRWPDVVRSSIGTTGGRVTKSGIFHLTHILDTHLKSNIALALTVCPVAVPNYPDTVCTTCMLDHAGKAERKPYRDGEAGDPADRYIINLRTNLTGQDVSIRRRLIVAK
;
A
#
# COMPACT_ATOMS: atom_id res chain seq x y z
N MET A 1 -0.70 -28.67 36.97
CA MET A 1 0.52 -29.16 36.31
C MET A 1 0.10 -30.11 35.21
N ALA A 2 0.53 -29.82 33.98
CA ALA A 2 0.55 -30.63 32.76
C ALA A 2 -0.66 -31.55 32.47
N GLU A 3 -1.60 -31.09 31.61
CA GLU A 3 -2.28 -31.96 30.61
C GLU A 3 -3.25 -31.23 29.64
N ASN A 4 -3.65 -29.98 29.87
CA ASN A 4 -4.66 -29.30 29.01
C ASN A 4 -4.11 -28.27 27.99
N MET A 5 -2.83 -28.36 27.58
CA MET A 5 -2.23 -27.42 26.61
C MET A 5 -1.96 -27.99 25.20
N GLN A 6 -2.34 -29.24 24.92
CA GLN A 6 -2.03 -29.90 23.64
C GLN A 6 -3.20 -29.98 22.64
N VAL A 7 -4.46 -29.69 23.02
CA VAL A 7 -5.61 -29.96 22.15
C VAL A 7 -5.97 -28.79 21.19
N GLY A 8 -5.50 -27.56 21.45
CA GLY A 8 -5.83 -26.39 20.62
C GLY A 8 -4.87 -26.08 19.45
N ARG A 9 -3.68 -26.70 19.42
CA ARG A 9 -2.67 -26.47 18.35
C ARG A 9 -2.71 -27.51 17.21
N LEU A 10 -3.61 -28.48 17.28
CA LEU A 10 -3.58 -29.69 16.44
C LEU A 10 -4.68 -29.80 15.37
N ASP A 11 -5.63 -28.85 15.24
CA ASP A 11 -6.80 -29.04 14.35
C ASP A 11 -6.78 -28.22 13.02
N LEU A 12 -5.79 -27.34 12.80
CA LEU A 12 -5.61 -26.63 11.52
C LEU A 12 -4.42 -27.12 10.70
N ALA A 13 -3.37 -27.61 11.36
CA ALA A 13 -2.17 -28.14 10.70
C ALA A 13 -2.29 -29.63 10.28
N SER A 14 -3.31 -30.36 10.75
CA SER A 14 -3.44 -31.81 10.52
C SER A 14 -4.43 -32.21 9.41
N ARG A 15 -5.14 -31.25 8.81
CA ARG A 15 -6.00 -31.49 7.65
C ARG A 15 -5.34 -30.86 6.44
N ALA A 16 -4.49 -31.61 5.76
CA ALA A 16 -4.15 -31.31 4.37
C ALA A 16 -5.47 -31.10 3.61
N ILE A 17 -5.74 -29.87 3.20
CA ILE A 17 -6.95 -29.52 2.47
C ILE A 17 -6.73 -30.06 1.06
N ASP A 18 -7.38 -31.17 0.67
CA ASP A 18 -7.51 -31.51 -0.75
C ASP A 18 -8.49 -30.50 -1.35
N LEU A 19 -7.94 -29.43 -1.95
CA LEU A 19 -8.73 -28.28 -2.36
C LEU A 19 -9.71 -28.65 -3.47
N THR A 20 -9.34 -29.57 -4.36
CA THR A 20 -10.24 -30.14 -5.37
C THR A 20 -11.44 -30.81 -4.70
N THR A 21 -11.20 -31.64 -3.68
CA THR A 21 -12.25 -32.35 -2.94
C THR A 21 -13.11 -31.40 -2.11
N VAL A 22 -12.52 -30.37 -1.52
CA VAL A 22 -13.25 -29.34 -0.76
C VAL A 22 -14.16 -28.52 -1.67
N LEU A 23 -13.69 -28.13 -2.86
CA LEU A 23 -14.53 -27.44 -3.85
C LEU A 23 -15.69 -28.31 -4.35
N LEU A 24 -15.47 -29.62 -4.50
CA LEU A 24 -16.53 -30.57 -4.88
C LEU A 24 -17.55 -30.82 -3.75
N ARG A 25 -17.13 -30.76 -2.48
CA ARG A 25 -17.97 -31.04 -1.29
C ARG A 25 -18.61 -29.80 -0.66
N ALA A 26 -18.15 -28.60 -0.98
CA ALA A 26 -18.59 -27.33 -0.41
C ALA A 26 -20.10 -27.08 -0.49
N THR A 27 -20.78 -27.69 -1.46
CA THR A 27 -22.23 -27.64 -1.63
C THR A 27 -23.01 -28.36 -0.52
N SER A 28 -22.34 -29.11 0.36
CA SER A 28 -22.97 -30.02 1.34
C SER A 28 -22.47 -29.90 2.79
N SER A 29 -21.50 -29.02 3.09
CA SER A 29 -20.80 -28.98 4.38
C SER A 29 -21.00 -27.67 5.17
N SER A 30 -21.15 -27.74 6.49
CA SER A 30 -21.15 -26.58 7.40
C SER A 30 -19.79 -26.39 8.11
N GLY A 31 -19.31 -25.14 8.27
CA GLY A 31 -18.09 -24.81 9.03
C GLY A 31 -17.09 -23.89 8.30
N SER A 32 -15.83 -23.82 8.79
CA SER A 32 -14.74 -23.00 8.22
C SER A 32 -14.39 -23.34 6.76
N LEU A 33 -14.61 -24.59 6.36
CA LEU A 33 -14.47 -25.06 4.98
C LEU A 33 -15.49 -24.41 4.02
N LEU A 34 -16.70 -24.09 4.51
CA LEU A 34 -17.72 -23.36 3.74
C LEU A 34 -17.23 -21.94 3.41
N LYS A 35 -16.53 -21.29 4.33
CA LYS A 35 -16.01 -19.93 4.13
C LYS A 35 -14.94 -19.90 3.04
N GLY A 36 -13.96 -20.81 3.08
CA GLY A 36 -12.94 -20.91 2.03
C GLY A 36 -13.54 -21.24 0.65
N ALA A 37 -14.52 -22.15 0.60
CA ALA A 37 -15.19 -22.47 -0.65
C ALA A 37 -16.08 -21.34 -1.19
N TRP A 38 -16.73 -20.59 -0.30
CA TRP A 38 -17.48 -19.39 -0.68
C TRP A 38 -16.54 -18.31 -1.23
N GLU A 39 -15.39 -18.06 -0.58
CA GLU A 39 -14.39 -17.12 -1.09
C GLU A 39 -13.83 -17.53 -2.45
N ILE A 40 -13.61 -18.83 -2.69
CA ILE A 40 -13.24 -19.33 -4.04
C ILE A 40 -14.39 -19.13 -5.03
N GLY A 41 -15.64 -19.40 -4.64
CA GLY A 41 -16.81 -19.16 -5.50
C GLY A 41 -16.95 -17.70 -5.91
N GLN A 42 -16.75 -16.77 -4.97
CA GLN A 42 -16.72 -15.33 -5.24
C GLN A 42 -15.52 -14.94 -6.13
N TRP A 43 -14.35 -15.54 -5.89
CA TRP A 43 -13.17 -15.31 -6.73
C TRP A 43 -13.41 -15.79 -8.18
N LEU A 44 -13.96 -16.99 -8.38
CA LEU A 44 -14.33 -17.52 -9.69
C LEU A 44 -15.30 -16.58 -10.43
N GLY A 45 -16.35 -16.12 -9.73
CA GLY A 45 -17.32 -15.18 -10.30
C GLY A 45 -16.68 -13.86 -10.74
N ARG A 46 -15.80 -13.28 -9.92
CA ARG A 46 -15.10 -12.02 -10.21
C ARG A 46 -14.11 -12.14 -11.36
N GLU A 47 -13.31 -13.20 -11.36
CA GLU A 47 -12.33 -13.44 -12.42
C GLU A 47 -12.99 -13.93 -13.72
N ARG A 48 -14.32 -14.15 -13.71
CA ARG A 48 -15.11 -14.69 -14.81
C ARG A 48 -14.56 -16.04 -15.29
N LEU A 49 -14.10 -16.84 -14.34
CA LEU A 49 -13.56 -18.18 -14.58
C LEU A 49 -14.65 -19.22 -14.38
N ASN A 50 -14.67 -20.22 -15.25
CA ASN A 50 -15.52 -21.37 -15.08
C ASN A 50 -14.93 -22.29 -13.99
N GLN A 51 -15.77 -22.75 -13.05
CA GLN A 51 -15.37 -23.72 -12.04
C GLN A 51 -14.77 -24.99 -12.65
N TYR A 52 -15.31 -25.45 -13.79
CA TYR A 52 -14.78 -26.63 -14.48
C TYR A 52 -13.38 -26.42 -15.05
N GLU A 53 -13.06 -25.22 -15.54
CA GLU A 53 -11.73 -24.89 -16.05
C GLU A 53 -10.70 -24.85 -14.92
N LEU A 54 -11.08 -24.31 -13.75
CA LEU A 54 -10.24 -24.34 -12.57
C LEU A 54 -9.98 -25.77 -12.08
N LEU A 55 -11.03 -26.59 -11.97
CA LEU A 55 -10.90 -27.98 -11.53
C LEU A 55 -10.03 -28.80 -12.50
N ASP A 56 -10.24 -28.63 -13.80
CA ASP A 56 -9.42 -29.28 -14.83
C ASP A 56 -7.94 -28.87 -14.72
N CYS A 57 -7.65 -27.58 -14.52
CA CYS A 57 -6.31 -27.09 -14.29
C CYS A 57 -5.68 -27.66 -13.01
N MET A 58 -6.43 -27.72 -11.91
CA MET A 58 -5.95 -28.24 -10.63
C MET A 58 -5.66 -29.75 -10.70
N GLU A 59 -6.51 -30.53 -11.37
CA GLU A 59 -6.28 -31.97 -11.58
C GLU A 59 -5.04 -32.23 -12.42
N LYS A 60 -4.82 -31.44 -13.48
CA LYS A 60 -3.59 -31.49 -14.29
C LYS A 60 -2.34 -31.15 -13.46
N ALA A 61 -2.46 -30.21 -12.53
CA ALA A 61 -1.36 -29.74 -11.68
C ALA A 61 -1.05 -30.64 -10.47
N LYS A 62 -2.01 -31.47 -10.05
CA LYS A 62 -1.95 -32.21 -8.78
C LYS A 62 -0.67 -33.03 -8.68
N GLY A 63 0.11 -32.91 -7.61
CA GLY A 63 1.21 -33.83 -7.29
C GLY A 63 2.38 -33.81 -8.27
N PHE A 64 2.67 -32.65 -8.89
CA PHE A 64 3.87 -32.45 -9.68
C PHE A 64 5.14 -32.48 -8.81
N ALA A 65 5.12 -31.77 -7.69
CA ALA A 65 6.20 -31.74 -6.70
C ALA A 65 5.65 -31.57 -5.28
N PHE A 66 6.40 -32.08 -4.31
CA PHE A 66 6.15 -31.89 -2.89
C PHE A 66 7.23 -31.00 -2.26
N ALA A 67 6.88 -30.33 -1.17
CA ALA A 67 7.83 -29.51 -0.42
C ALA A 67 8.80 -30.41 0.37
N ASN A 68 10.08 -30.05 0.40
CA ASN A 68 11.01 -30.57 1.40
C ASN A 68 10.84 -29.78 2.72
N GLN A 69 11.70 -30.03 3.72
CA GLN A 69 11.63 -29.34 5.02
C GLN A 69 11.71 -27.81 4.88
N THR A 70 12.57 -27.31 4.00
CA THR A 70 12.73 -25.88 3.72
C THR A 70 11.48 -25.28 3.08
N GLY A 71 10.90 -25.99 2.10
CA GLY A 71 9.63 -25.63 1.48
C GLY A 71 8.47 -25.61 2.49
N GLN A 72 8.42 -26.58 3.41
CA GLN A 72 7.40 -26.63 4.45
C GLN A 72 7.47 -25.41 5.38
N GLN A 73 8.67 -24.98 5.78
CA GLN A 73 8.85 -23.75 6.60
C GLN A 73 8.33 -22.51 5.87
N PHE A 74 8.49 -22.43 4.54
CA PHE A 74 7.92 -21.36 3.74
C PHE A 74 6.39 -21.37 3.79
N PHE A 75 5.75 -22.54 3.61
CA PHE A 75 4.29 -22.64 3.68
C PHE A 75 3.74 -22.37 5.09
N ASP A 76 4.44 -22.80 6.14
CA ASP A 76 4.05 -22.53 7.53
C ASP A 76 3.99 -21.02 7.81
N LYS A 77 4.94 -20.24 7.27
CA LYS A 77 4.93 -18.76 7.38
C LYS A 77 3.70 -18.14 6.71
N ILE A 78 3.32 -18.64 5.53
CA ILE A 78 2.13 -18.16 4.80
C ILE A 78 0.88 -18.45 5.63
N ILE A 79 0.76 -19.65 6.19
CA ILE A 79 -0.41 -20.09 6.94
C ILE A 79 -0.53 -19.35 8.28
N GLN A 80 0.58 -19.05 8.96
CA GLN A 80 0.59 -18.46 10.31
C GLN A 80 0.57 -16.92 10.36
N GLY A 81 0.84 -16.22 9.25
CA GLY A 81 1.28 -14.80 9.20
C GLY A 81 0.35 -13.63 9.60
N LEU A 82 -0.48 -13.72 10.64
CA LEU A 82 -1.20 -12.55 11.21
C LEU A 82 -0.42 -11.94 12.39
N ASP A 83 0.70 -11.27 12.12
CA ASP A 83 1.50 -10.61 13.17
C ASP A 83 1.26 -9.09 13.29
N THR A 84 0.35 -8.50 12.51
CA THR A 84 0.14 -7.03 12.49
C THR A 84 -0.97 -6.56 13.44
N LEU A 85 -0.71 -5.47 14.16
CA LEU A 85 -1.67 -4.82 15.06
C LEU A 85 -2.74 -4.07 14.23
N PRO A 86 -4.04 -4.32 14.43
CA PRO A 86 -5.10 -3.63 13.69
C PRO A 86 -5.20 -2.15 14.07
N VAL A 87 -5.55 -1.31 13.10
CA VAL A 87 -5.95 0.09 13.35
C VAL A 87 -7.45 0.13 13.55
N ARG A 88 -7.87 0.29 14.81
CA ARG A 88 -9.30 0.32 15.12
C ARG A 88 -10.00 1.47 14.39
N PRO A 89 -11.24 1.29 13.94
CA PRO A 89 -12.13 0.16 14.19
C PRO A 89 -12.02 -0.97 13.15
N LEU A 90 -11.06 -0.90 12.23
CA LEU A 90 -10.80 -1.97 11.27
C LEU A 90 -10.03 -3.10 11.95
N PHE A 91 -10.42 -4.32 11.63
CA PHE A 91 -9.81 -5.55 12.12
C PHE A 91 -9.29 -6.36 10.94
N LEU A 92 -8.42 -7.32 11.23
CA LEU A 92 -7.74 -8.15 10.24
C LEU A 92 -8.15 -9.61 10.41
N GLN A 93 -8.32 -10.30 9.28
CA GLN A 93 -8.44 -11.74 9.21
C GLN A 93 -7.58 -12.27 8.04
N HIS A 94 -7.08 -13.49 8.13
CA HIS A 94 -6.43 -14.14 6.99
C HIS A 94 -7.40 -14.21 5.80
N SER A 95 -6.90 -13.87 4.61
CA SER A 95 -7.61 -14.18 3.37
C SER A 95 -7.70 -15.69 3.13
N GLY A 96 -8.87 -16.19 2.75
CA GLY A 96 -9.08 -17.50 2.11
C GLY A 96 -8.95 -17.41 0.59
N SER A 97 -8.03 -16.57 0.09
CA SER A 97 -7.71 -16.49 -1.34
C SER A 97 -7.14 -17.81 -1.86
N LEU A 98 -7.36 -18.07 -3.14
CA LEU A 98 -6.91 -19.29 -3.81
C LEU A 98 -5.41 -19.54 -3.59
N GLY A 99 -4.55 -18.53 -3.79
CA GLY A 99 -3.11 -18.66 -3.59
C GLY A 99 -2.71 -19.12 -2.18
N ARG A 100 -3.39 -18.60 -1.14
CA ARG A 100 -3.14 -19.01 0.26
C ARG A 100 -3.71 -20.39 0.58
N LEU A 101 -4.87 -20.74 0.02
CA LEU A 101 -5.46 -22.07 0.17
C LEU A 101 -4.59 -23.14 -0.50
N MET A 102 -4.02 -22.85 -1.68
CA MET A 102 -3.07 -23.73 -2.36
C MET A 102 -1.78 -23.93 -1.56
N ALA A 103 -1.32 -22.93 -0.81
CA ALA A 103 -0.16 -23.08 0.09
C ALA A 103 -0.39 -24.13 1.19
N GLY A 104 -1.65 -24.34 1.60
CA GLY A 104 -2.06 -25.36 2.56
C GLY A 104 -2.43 -26.72 1.96
N ASP A 105 -2.47 -26.86 0.63
CA ASP A 105 -2.71 -28.14 -0.07
C ASP A 105 -1.37 -28.76 -0.51
N PRO A 106 -0.93 -29.88 0.07
CA PRO A 106 0.34 -30.52 -0.30
C PRO A 106 0.48 -30.89 -1.78
N ASN A 107 -0.63 -31.08 -2.51
CA ASN A 107 -0.59 -31.45 -3.91
C ASN A 107 -0.46 -30.26 -4.87
N LEU A 108 -0.72 -29.05 -4.39
CA LEU A 108 -0.78 -27.82 -5.20
C LEU A 108 0.15 -26.71 -4.69
N SER A 109 0.69 -26.86 -3.47
CA SER A 109 1.57 -25.89 -2.83
C SER A 109 2.81 -25.58 -3.66
N TRP A 110 3.27 -26.53 -4.47
CA TRP A 110 4.37 -26.34 -5.41
C TRP A 110 4.13 -25.18 -6.40
N ILE A 111 2.88 -24.88 -6.76
CA ILE A 111 2.56 -23.73 -7.62
C ILE A 111 2.94 -22.43 -6.90
N VAL A 112 2.60 -22.33 -5.61
CA VAL A 112 2.85 -21.14 -4.79
C VAL A 112 4.35 -20.91 -4.62
N SER A 113 5.11 -21.94 -4.29
CA SER A 113 6.58 -21.84 -4.18
C SER A 113 7.24 -21.58 -5.53
N THR A 114 6.77 -22.20 -6.62
CA THR A 114 7.31 -21.95 -7.97
C THR A 114 7.10 -20.49 -8.38
N VAL A 115 5.89 -19.95 -8.19
CA VAL A 115 5.57 -18.55 -8.46
C VAL A 115 6.45 -17.62 -7.61
N ALA A 116 6.58 -17.89 -6.31
CA ALA A 116 7.42 -17.08 -5.42
C ALA A 116 8.92 -17.14 -5.78
N CYS A 117 9.44 -18.32 -6.16
CA CYS A 117 10.80 -18.48 -6.67
C CYS A 117 11.05 -17.67 -7.93
N LEU A 118 10.15 -17.76 -8.92
CA LEU A 118 10.31 -17.03 -10.17
C LEU A 118 10.24 -15.52 -9.94
N PHE A 119 9.37 -15.04 -9.05
CA PHE A 119 9.31 -13.63 -8.68
C PHE A 119 10.54 -13.12 -7.90
N GLN A 120 11.43 -13.98 -7.37
CA GLN A 120 12.73 -13.51 -6.88
C GLN A 120 13.65 -12.98 -7.99
N HIS A 121 13.39 -13.36 -9.25
CA HIS A 121 14.27 -13.07 -10.38
C HIS A 121 13.58 -12.39 -11.55
N HIS A 122 12.27 -12.57 -11.69
CA HIS A 122 11.46 -12.09 -12.80
C HIS A 122 10.25 -11.30 -12.31
N ARG A 123 10.09 -10.07 -12.80
CA ARG A 123 8.96 -9.19 -12.48
C ARG A 123 7.79 -9.38 -13.44
N ASP A 124 8.06 -9.96 -14.60
CA ASP A 124 7.10 -10.18 -15.67
C ASP A 124 6.11 -11.30 -15.30
N ASP A 125 4.85 -10.94 -15.07
CA ASP A 125 3.79 -11.87 -14.70
C ASP A 125 3.48 -12.87 -15.83
N MET A 126 3.70 -12.49 -17.09
CA MET A 126 3.50 -13.36 -18.25
C MET A 126 4.55 -14.45 -18.30
N LEU A 127 5.82 -14.13 -18.07
CA LEU A 127 6.90 -15.13 -18.01
C LEU A 127 6.66 -16.16 -16.89
N VAL A 128 6.25 -15.68 -15.71
CA VAL A 128 5.90 -16.56 -14.58
C VAL A 128 4.71 -17.44 -14.94
N THR A 129 3.67 -16.86 -15.55
CA THR A 129 2.47 -17.58 -16.02
C THR A 129 2.82 -18.67 -17.02
N GLU A 130 3.64 -18.37 -18.02
CA GLU A 130 4.07 -19.33 -19.03
C GLU A 130 4.88 -20.47 -18.42
N THR A 131 5.76 -20.17 -17.46
CA THR A 131 6.60 -21.18 -16.79
C THR A 131 5.77 -22.15 -15.96
N VAL A 132 4.81 -21.64 -15.18
CA VAL A 132 3.89 -22.49 -14.40
C VAL A 132 2.98 -23.30 -15.32
N THR A 133 2.50 -22.70 -16.42
CA THR A 133 1.69 -23.40 -17.41
C THR A 133 2.47 -24.56 -18.03
N ALA A 134 3.74 -24.34 -18.41
CA ALA A 134 4.61 -25.37 -18.94
C ALA A 134 4.81 -26.53 -17.95
N CYS A 135 5.01 -26.24 -16.66
CA CYS A 135 5.12 -27.27 -15.62
C CYS A 135 3.84 -28.12 -15.50
N ILE A 136 2.66 -27.48 -15.52
CA ILE A 136 1.37 -28.18 -15.44
C ILE A 136 1.15 -29.07 -16.66
N MET A 137 1.43 -28.56 -17.86
CA MET A 137 1.25 -29.33 -19.09
C MET A 137 2.21 -30.52 -19.15
N GLU A 138 3.47 -30.33 -18.73
CA GLU A 138 4.46 -31.41 -18.66
C GLU A 138 4.06 -32.50 -17.64
N SER A 139 3.55 -32.10 -16.47
CA SER A 139 2.99 -33.02 -15.46
C SER A 139 1.88 -33.90 -16.03
N HIS A 140 0.92 -33.28 -16.73
CA HIS A 140 -0.24 -33.97 -17.28
C HIS A 140 0.14 -34.96 -18.39
N ARG A 141 1.01 -34.57 -19.32
CA ARG A 141 1.41 -35.41 -20.45
C ARG A 141 2.04 -36.72 -20.00
N LEU A 142 2.81 -36.71 -18.92
CA LEU A 142 3.47 -37.90 -18.38
C LEU A 142 2.53 -38.88 -17.68
N ARG A 143 1.37 -38.41 -17.23
CA ARG A 143 0.29 -39.27 -16.74
C ARG A 143 -0.49 -39.90 -17.89
N GLY A 144 -0.52 -39.23 -19.04
CA GLY A 144 -0.99 -39.80 -20.29
C GLY A 144 0.00 -40.82 -20.86
N GLN A 145 -0.49 -41.88 -21.49
CA GLN A 145 0.33 -42.86 -22.20
C GLN A 145 0.85 -42.35 -23.57
N GLU A 146 0.97 -41.03 -23.79
CA GLU A 146 1.50 -40.50 -25.05
C GLU A 146 3.03 -40.57 -25.04
N HIS A 147 3.57 -41.48 -25.84
CA HIS A 147 5.01 -41.81 -25.93
C HIS A 147 5.78 -40.99 -26.98
N ASP A 148 5.17 -39.98 -27.59
CA ASP A 148 5.85 -39.22 -28.63
C ASP A 148 6.70 -38.07 -28.06
N ILE A 149 7.97 -38.09 -28.46
CA ILE A 149 8.95 -37.03 -28.25
C ILE A 149 8.47 -35.83 -29.05
N VAL A 150 8.21 -34.69 -28.41
CA VAL A 150 7.79 -33.48 -29.13
C VAL A 150 8.76 -32.33 -28.96
N THR A 151 9.07 -31.76 -30.12
CA THR A 151 9.82 -30.54 -30.40
C THR A 151 9.20 -29.29 -29.74
N ARG A 152 10.06 -28.30 -29.50
CA ARG A 152 9.79 -26.98 -28.89
C ARG A 152 8.53 -26.27 -29.45
N ASP A 153 8.18 -26.51 -30.71
CA ASP A 153 7.08 -25.83 -31.42
C ASP A 153 5.67 -26.29 -31.02
N ALA A 154 5.50 -27.47 -30.42
CA ALA A 154 4.16 -27.97 -30.09
C ALA A 154 3.49 -27.27 -28.91
N PHE A 155 4.26 -26.54 -28.10
CA PHE A 155 3.70 -25.79 -26.96
C PHE A 155 2.98 -24.50 -27.38
N MET A 156 3.38 -23.89 -28.50
CA MET A 156 2.88 -22.55 -28.86
C MET A 156 1.49 -22.54 -29.50
N TYR A 157 1.04 -23.65 -30.08
CA TYR A 157 -0.22 -23.71 -30.84
C TYR A 157 -1.25 -24.71 -30.28
N ASP A 158 -1.04 -25.24 -29.08
CA ASP A 158 -1.98 -26.15 -28.43
C ASP A 158 -3.20 -25.38 -27.83
N PRO A 159 -4.44 -25.69 -28.26
CA PRO A 159 -5.64 -25.10 -27.67
C PRO A 159 -5.77 -25.35 -26.17
N GLU A 160 -5.34 -26.52 -25.69
CA GLU A 160 -5.36 -26.87 -24.26
C GLU A 160 -4.40 -25.99 -23.46
N HIS A 161 -3.18 -25.77 -23.96
CA HIS A 161 -2.23 -24.83 -23.37
C HIS A 161 -2.83 -23.42 -23.21
N THR A 162 -3.53 -22.91 -24.24
CA THR A 162 -4.17 -21.59 -24.17
C THR A 162 -5.26 -21.53 -23.09
N ARG A 163 -6.06 -22.60 -22.95
CA ARG A 163 -7.10 -22.71 -21.91
C ARG A 163 -6.50 -22.73 -20.50
N VAL A 164 -5.50 -23.58 -20.27
CA VAL A 164 -4.80 -23.69 -18.98
C VAL A 164 -4.10 -22.38 -18.63
N ARG A 165 -3.42 -21.75 -19.60
CA ARG A 165 -2.72 -20.47 -19.41
C ARG A 165 -3.65 -19.38 -18.87
N ALA A 166 -4.89 -19.31 -19.36
CA ALA A 166 -5.86 -18.31 -18.91
C ALA A 166 -6.19 -18.46 -17.41
N VAL A 167 -6.36 -19.70 -16.94
CA VAL A 167 -6.59 -20.02 -15.52
C VAL A 167 -5.32 -19.77 -14.69
N VAL A 168 -4.17 -20.26 -15.15
CA VAL A 168 -2.87 -20.10 -14.48
C VAL A 168 -2.53 -18.63 -14.28
N ARG A 169 -2.81 -17.77 -15.27
CA ARG A 169 -2.60 -16.32 -15.12
C ARG A 169 -3.30 -15.76 -13.88
N LYS A 170 -4.55 -16.18 -13.64
CA LYS A 170 -5.33 -15.75 -12.48
C LYS A 170 -4.81 -16.35 -11.17
N ILE A 171 -4.32 -17.58 -11.20
CA ILE A 171 -3.65 -18.22 -10.06
C ILE A 171 -2.37 -17.45 -9.70
N VAL A 172 -1.52 -17.14 -10.69
CA VAL A 172 -0.28 -16.37 -10.51
C VAL A 172 -0.59 -15.00 -9.91
N SER A 173 -1.59 -14.28 -10.43
CA SER A 173 -2.04 -13.02 -9.83
C SER A 173 -2.51 -13.20 -8.38
N SER A 174 -3.30 -14.25 -8.09
CA SER A 174 -3.76 -14.56 -6.73
C SER A 174 -2.59 -14.82 -5.77
N VAL A 175 -1.59 -15.60 -6.19
CA VAL A 175 -0.38 -15.86 -5.40
C VAL A 175 0.42 -14.57 -5.20
N TRP A 176 0.59 -13.75 -6.25
CA TRP A 176 1.33 -12.49 -6.11
C TRP A 176 0.65 -11.55 -5.11
N TYR A 177 -0.67 -11.31 -5.23
CA TYR A 177 -1.41 -10.41 -4.35
C TYR A 177 -1.46 -10.86 -2.88
N ASN A 178 -1.53 -12.17 -2.62
CA ASN A 178 -1.85 -12.69 -1.29
C ASN A 178 -0.68 -13.42 -0.59
N VAL A 179 0.45 -13.59 -1.28
CA VAL A 179 1.66 -14.27 -0.76
C VAL A 179 2.90 -13.41 -1.03
N VAL A 180 3.28 -13.24 -2.30
CA VAL A 180 4.56 -12.62 -2.67
C VAL A 180 4.60 -11.14 -2.28
N ASN A 181 3.61 -10.36 -2.71
CA ASN A 181 3.57 -8.92 -2.45
C ASN A 181 3.33 -8.57 -0.96
N VAL A 182 2.84 -9.52 -0.17
CA VAL A 182 2.70 -9.41 1.30
C VAL A 182 4.07 -9.50 2.00
N GLY A 183 5.11 -9.96 1.30
CA GLY A 183 6.46 -10.17 1.83
C GLY A 183 6.70 -11.59 2.34
N CYS A 184 5.86 -12.56 1.95
CA CYS A 184 6.17 -13.97 2.14
C CYS A 184 7.11 -14.43 1.01
N ASP A 185 8.39 -14.09 1.14
CA ASP A 185 9.42 -14.49 0.18
C ASP A 185 9.92 -15.91 0.46
N THR A 186 10.33 -16.62 -0.60
CA THR A 186 10.99 -17.93 -0.48
C THR A 186 12.42 -17.77 0.05
N VAL A 187 13.12 -18.89 0.30
CA VAL A 187 14.50 -18.85 0.78
C VAL A 187 15.38 -18.15 -0.26
N PRO A 188 16.25 -17.18 0.10
CA PRO A 188 17.18 -16.58 -0.85
C PRO A 188 18.18 -17.63 -1.33
N LEU A 189 18.69 -17.47 -2.56
CA LEU A 189 19.77 -18.32 -3.04
C LEU A 189 21.00 -18.13 -2.12
N PRO A 190 21.64 -19.22 -1.63
CA PRO A 190 22.84 -19.13 -0.79
C PRO A 190 23.95 -18.27 -1.43
N ASP A 191 24.69 -17.52 -0.60
CA ASP A 191 25.73 -16.59 -1.05
C ASP A 191 26.82 -17.31 -1.88
N GLU A 192 27.11 -18.56 -1.56
CA GLU A 192 28.06 -19.40 -2.29
C GLU A 192 27.62 -19.64 -3.74
N LEU A 193 26.31 -19.80 -3.96
CA LEU A 193 25.74 -19.99 -5.30
C LEU A 193 25.59 -18.66 -6.05
N LEU A 194 25.26 -17.58 -5.33
CA LEU A 194 25.24 -16.22 -5.91
C LEU A 194 26.61 -15.79 -6.42
N ALA A 195 27.69 -16.17 -5.71
CA ALA A 195 29.07 -15.90 -6.12
C ALA A 195 29.47 -16.63 -7.41
N VAL A 196 28.96 -17.85 -7.64
CA VAL A 196 29.24 -18.63 -8.85
C VAL A 196 28.62 -17.99 -10.09
N CYS A 197 27.42 -17.43 -9.96
CA CYS A 197 26.72 -16.78 -11.05
C CYS A 197 26.10 -15.49 -10.56
N SER A 198 26.79 -14.36 -10.71
CA SER A 198 26.32 -13.02 -10.35
C SER A 198 25.29 -12.45 -11.34
N ARG A 199 25.35 -12.87 -12.61
CA ARG A 199 24.52 -12.34 -13.71
C ARG A 199 23.09 -12.85 -13.74
N GLY A 200 22.88 -14.06 -13.23
CA GLY A 200 21.60 -14.75 -13.29
C GLY A 200 21.31 -15.34 -14.66
N HIS A 201 21.61 -16.63 -14.82
CA HIS A 201 21.16 -17.41 -15.97
C HIS A 201 19.88 -18.15 -15.59
N TYR A 202 18.93 -18.15 -16.50
CA TYR A 202 17.59 -18.69 -16.33
C TYR A 202 17.23 -19.51 -17.57
N LEU A 203 16.33 -20.47 -17.41
CA LEU A 203 15.79 -21.23 -18.53
C LEU A 203 14.55 -20.53 -19.09
N ASP A 204 14.30 -20.74 -20.39
CA ASP A 204 13.02 -20.36 -20.98
C ASP A 204 11.89 -21.18 -20.32
N PRO A 205 10.65 -20.66 -20.27
CA PRO A 205 9.52 -21.32 -19.57
C PRO A 205 9.34 -22.82 -19.85
N ALA A 206 9.48 -23.23 -21.12
CA ALA A 206 9.34 -24.62 -21.52
C ALA A 206 10.52 -25.50 -21.03
N ASP A 207 11.75 -25.02 -21.20
CA ASP A 207 12.96 -25.72 -20.76
C ASP A 207 13.00 -25.89 -19.24
N PHE A 208 12.58 -24.85 -18.50
CA PHE A 208 12.45 -24.90 -17.05
C PHE A 208 11.56 -26.08 -16.62
N GLY A 209 10.34 -26.15 -17.15
CA GLY A 209 9.37 -27.19 -16.83
C GLY A 209 9.90 -28.60 -17.13
N ILE A 210 10.54 -28.79 -18.29
CA ILE A 210 11.13 -30.08 -18.68
C ILE A 210 12.27 -30.49 -17.74
N VAL A 211 13.17 -29.56 -17.42
CA VAL A 211 14.36 -29.83 -16.59
C VAL A 211 13.98 -30.17 -15.16
N VAL A 212 13.18 -29.33 -14.48
CA VAL A 212 12.82 -29.56 -13.06
C VAL A 212 12.02 -30.85 -12.91
N ASN A 213 11.11 -31.12 -13.84
CA ASN A 213 10.31 -32.34 -13.85
C ASN A 213 11.14 -33.60 -14.12
N THR A 214 12.08 -33.52 -15.07
CA THR A 214 13.00 -34.63 -15.37
C THR A 214 13.82 -35.00 -14.14
N ILE A 215 14.40 -34.00 -13.46
CA ILE A 215 15.17 -34.21 -12.23
C ILE A 215 14.29 -34.78 -11.12
N TYR A 216 13.09 -34.22 -10.94
CA TYR A 216 12.22 -34.58 -9.83
C TYR A 216 11.59 -35.97 -9.99
N ALA A 217 10.98 -36.26 -11.14
CA ALA A 217 10.16 -37.46 -11.36
C ALA A 217 10.91 -38.61 -12.05
N ARG A 218 11.92 -38.32 -12.88
CA ARG A 218 12.58 -39.33 -13.74
C ARG A 218 13.99 -39.71 -13.29
N CYS A 219 14.52 -39.05 -12.27
CA CYS A 219 15.79 -39.38 -11.63
C CYS A 219 15.57 -39.87 -10.18
N PRO A 220 15.24 -41.17 -9.99
CA PRO A 220 14.93 -41.73 -8.66
C PRO A 220 16.17 -42.04 -7.82
N SER A 221 17.39 -41.92 -8.37
CA SER A 221 18.65 -42.23 -7.69
C SER A 221 19.68 -41.13 -7.94
N LYS A 222 20.90 -41.46 -8.40
CA LYS A 222 21.94 -40.47 -8.71
C LYS A 222 21.75 -39.86 -10.10
N ALA A 223 21.85 -38.54 -10.20
CA ALA A 223 21.83 -37.81 -11.46
C ALA A 223 22.88 -36.70 -11.49
N ILE A 224 23.30 -36.30 -12.69
CA ILE A 224 24.22 -35.20 -12.90
C ILE A 224 23.57 -34.18 -13.84
N LEU A 225 23.43 -32.93 -13.41
CA LEU A 225 23.07 -31.80 -14.26
C LEU A 225 24.35 -31.06 -14.65
N ARG A 226 24.83 -31.25 -15.88
CA ARG A 226 25.93 -30.48 -16.45
C ARG A 226 25.37 -29.22 -17.10
N THR A 227 25.96 -28.06 -16.82
CA THR A 227 25.52 -26.80 -17.40
C THR A 227 26.69 -25.87 -17.65
N THR A 228 26.62 -25.06 -18.71
CA THR A 228 27.62 -24.02 -18.99
C THR A 228 27.68 -22.98 -17.84
N HIS A 229 26.51 -22.57 -17.34
CA HIS A 229 26.37 -21.59 -16.25
C HIS A 229 25.36 -22.07 -15.21
N LEU A 230 25.50 -21.60 -13.96
CA LEU A 230 24.54 -21.95 -12.90
C LEU A 230 23.15 -21.38 -13.23
N LEU A 231 22.15 -22.26 -13.31
CA LEU A 231 20.74 -21.92 -13.57
C LEU A 231 20.05 -21.55 -12.25
N ARG A 232 19.87 -20.25 -11.98
CA ARG A 232 19.44 -19.76 -10.65
C ARG A 232 18.02 -20.17 -10.29
N ASP A 233 17.10 -20.03 -11.24
CA ASP A 233 15.70 -20.42 -11.13
C ASP A 233 15.53 -21.91 -10.79
N VAL A 234 16.24 -22.79 -11.51
CA VAL A 234 16.23 -24.24 -11.29
C VAL A 234 16.81 -24.57 -9.92
N MET A 235 17.95 -23.98 -9.56
CA MET A 235 18.58 -24.23 -8.26
C MET A 235 17.68 -23.80 -7.11
N LEU A 236 17.11 -22.59 -7.17
CA LEU A 236 16.21 -22.07 -6.15
C LEU A 236 14.99 -22.97 -5.95
N TRP A 237 14.40 -23.45 -7.06
CA TRP A 237 13.27 -24.38 -7.02
C TRP A 237 13.66 -25.72 -6.38
N LEU A 238 14.82 -26.27 -6.73
CA LEU A 238 15.32 -27.53 -6.17
C LEU A 238 15.56 -27.44 -4.66
N LEU A 239 16.01 -26.29 -4.14
CA LEU A 239 16.20 -26.09 -2.69
C LEU A 239 14.89 -26.19 -1.89
N LEU A 240 13.73 -26.00 -2.51
CA LEU A 240 12.42 -26.10 -1.87
C LEU A 240 11.72 -27.45 -2.07
N HIS A 241 12.08 -28.18 -3.13
CA HIS A 241 11.33 -29.36 -3.58
C HIS A 241 12.15 -30.64 -3.65
N TYR A 242 13.46 -30.57 -3.87
CA TYR A 242 14.26 -31.77 -4.00
C TYR A 242 14.34 -32.51 -2.66
N ASP A 243 14.11 -33.83 -2.73
CA ASP A 243 14.19 -34.76 -1.61
C ASP A 243 15.43 -35.63 -1.80
N GLY A 244 16.55 -35.19 -1.24
CA GLY A 244 17.86 -35.85 -1.32
C GLY A 244 19.02 -34.87 -1.18
N ALA A 245 20.22 -35.31 -1.56
CA ALA A 245 21.42 -34.48 -1.50
C ALA A 245 21.65 -33.71 -2.80
N ILE A 246 21.91 -32.40 -2.70
CA ILE A 246 22.36 -31.55 -3.81
C ILE A 246 23.83 -31.21 -3.60
N VAL A 247 24.66 -31.46 -4.60
CA VAL A 247 26.09 -31.12 -4.61
C VAL A 247 26.36 -30.25 -5.82
N VAL A 248 26.83 -29.01 -5.62
CA VAL A 248 27.20 -28.10 -6.72
C VAL A 248 28.70 -28.05 -6.86
N ASN A 249 29.18 -28.44 -8.03
CA ASN A 249 30.58 -28.50 -8.39
C ASN A 249 30.85 -27.52 -9.53
N VAL A 250 31.83 -26.64 -9.35
CA VAL A 250 32.23 -25.62 -10.32
C VAL A 250 33.69 -25.86 -10.68
N GLY A 251 33.95 -26.20 -11.94
CA GLY A 251 35.33 -26.43 -12.43
C GLY A 251 36.10 -27.51 -11.66
N GLY A 252 35.43 -28.48 -11.03
CA GLY A 252 36.04 -29.55 -10.24
C GLY A 252 36.09 -29.29 -8.72
N HIS A 253 35.60 -28.15 -8.25
CA HIS A 253 35.53 -27.81 -6.82
C HIS A 253 34.08 -27.81 -6.32
N ILE A 254 33.80 -28.51 -5.21
CA ILE A 254 32.49 -28.48 -4.56
C ILE A 254 32.32 -27.15 -3.84
N VAL A 255 31.42 -26.30 -4.34
CA VAL A 255 31.16 -24.96 -3.79
C VAL A 255 29.98 -24.98 -2.82
N TYR A 256 29.04 -25.91 -3.00
CA TYR A 256 27.86 -26.03 -2.15
C TYR A 256 27.42 -27.48 -2.01
N ARG A 257 26.97 -27.86 -0.81
CA ARG A 257 26.36 -29.15 -0.53
C ARG A 257 25.25 -28.99 0.50
N ALA A 258 24.07 -29.53 0.19
CA ALA A 258 22.96 -29.58 1.12
C ALA A 258 22.23 -30.93 1.04
N ASP A 259 21.62 -31.33 2.15
CA ASP A 259 20.85 -32.56 2.27
C ASP A 259 19.43 -32.20 2.72
N PHE A 260 18.44 -32.65 1.94
CA PHE A 260 17.03 -32.31 2.12
C PHE A 260 16.15 -33.52 2.43
N GLY A 261 16.72 -34.72 2.62
CA GLY A 261 15.95 -35.89 3.02
C GLY A 261 16.53 -37.20 2.53
N ASN A 262 16.00 -37.73 1.43
CA ASN A 262 16.26 -39.10 0.98
C ASN A 262 17.73 -39.34 0.64
N PRO A 263 18.47 -40.14 1.44
CA PRO A 263 19.91 -40.35 1.25
C PRO A 263 20.24 -41.20 0.01
N LEU A 264 19.24 -41.81 -0.62
CA LEU A 264 19.40 -42.61 -1.85
C LEU A 264 19.38 -41.74 -3.12
N ARG A 265 18.95 -40.48 -2.99
CA ARG A 265 18.86 -39.51 -4.09
C ARG A 265 20.00 -38.51 -3.96
N GLU A 266 20.73 -38.34 -5.05
CA GLU A 266 21.85 -37.41 -5.12
C GLU A 266 21.85 -36.72 -6.49
N LEU A 267 21.85 -35.40 -6.50
CA LEU A 267 21.97 -34.57 -7.69
C LEU A 267 23.30 -33.81 -7.65
N GLU A 268 24.19 -34.15 -8.58
CA GLU A 268 25.43 -33.41 -8.80
C GLU A 268 25.20 -32.34 -9.89
N VAL A 269 25.35 -31.07 -9.56
CA VAL A 269 25.21 -29.95 -10.49
C VAL A 269 26.61 -29.47 -10.89
N ASN A 270 27.01 -29.80 -12.11
CA ASN A 270 28.34 -29.53 -12.65
C ASN A 270 28.30 -28.29 -13.54
N VAL A 271 28.79 -27.18 -13.00
CA VAL A 271 28.91 -25.91 -13.71
C VAL A 271 30.30 -25.82 -14.34
N ALA A 272 30.36 -25.62 -15.65
CA ALA A 272 31.61 -25.62 -16.40
C ALA A 272 32.59 -24.53 -15.91
N SER A 273 32.10 -23.32 -15.68
CA SER A 273 32.88 -22.19 -15.15
C SER A 273 32.00 -21.18 -14.43
N PRO A 274 32.52 -20.47 -13.42
CA PRO A 274 31.83 -19.34 -12.82
C PRO A 274 31.65 -18.22 -13.85
N CYS A 275 30.67 -17.33 -13.63
CA CYS A 275 30.51 -16.16 -14.47
C CYS A 275 31.66 -15.17 -14.23
N PRO A 276 32.21 -14.54 -15.28
CA PRO A 276 33.26 -13.54 -15.11
C PRO A 276 32.71 -12.27 -14.44
N ASP A 277 33.54 -11.65 -13.58
CA ASP A 277 33.23 -10.39 -12.91
C ASP A 277 33.05 -9.22 -13.91
N GLN A 278 33.74 -9.29 -15.07
CA GLN A 278 33.69 -8.28 -16.15
C GLN A 278 33.68 -8.97 -17.53
N GLY A 279 32.90 -8.44 -18.49
CA GLY A 279 32.80 -8.95 -19.88
C GLY A 279 31.71 -10.01 -20.10
N HIS A 280 31.23 -10.24 -21.32
CA HIS A 280 30.06 -11.11 -21.57
C HIS A 280 30.33 -12.59 -21.25
N CYS A 281 29.30 -13.32 -20.80
CA CYS A 281 29.32 -14.79 -20.73
C CYS A 281 29.40 -15.46 -22.13
N SER A 282 29.37 -14.66 -23.19
CA SER A 282 29.35 -15.05 -24.60
C SER A 282 30.70 -15.57 -25.10
N GLY A 283 31.10 -16.75 -24.63
CA GLY A 283 32.21 -17.51 -25.23
C GLY A 283 31.81 -18.14 -26.56
N GLY A 284 31.31 -17.39 -27.55
CA GLY A 284 31.08 -17.82 -28.95
C GLY A 284 30.22 -19.08 -29.22
N HIS A 285 29.76 -19.80 -28.20
CA HIS A 285 29.01 -21.05 -28.27
C HIS A 285 27.73 -20.90 -27.47
N GLN A 286 26.63 -21.45 -28.00
CA GLN A 286 25.33 -21.45 -27.34
C GLN A 286 25.44 -22.22 -26.02
N ALA A 287 25.06 -21.59 -24.90
CA ALA A 287 25.10 -22.25 -23.60
C ALA A 287 24.16 -23.45 -23.59
N SER A 288 24.56 -24.52 -22.90
CA SER A 288 23.87 -25.79 -22.92
C SER A 288 23.73 -26.38 -21.52
N TYR A 289 22.72 -27.24 -21.40
CA TYR A 289 22.54 -28.08 -20.23
C TYR A 289 22.38 -29.54 -20.68
N GLN A 290 22.84 -30.46 -19.85
CA GLN A 290 22.77 -31.91 -20.07
C GLN A 290 22.46 -32.60 -18.75
N ILE A 291 21.43 -33.46 -18.74
CA ILE A 291 21.08 -34.31 -17.60
C ILE A 291 21.54 -35.74 -17.89
N LEU A 292 22.38 -36.26 -17.01
CA LEU A 292 22.80 -37.64 -16.97
C LEU A 292 22.08 -38.36 -15.85
N ARG A 293 21.54 -39.54 -16.13
CA ARG A 293 20.91 -40.38 -15.10
C ARG A 293 21.74 -41.64 -14.87
N ASN A 294 21.81 -42.10 -13.63
CA ASN A 294 22.44 -43.37 -13.32
C ASN A 294 21.48 -44.53 -13.66
N VAL A 295 21.85 -45.34 -14.65
CA VAL A 295 21.19 -46.60 -15.00
C VAL A 295 22.18 -47.73 -14.72
N SER A 296 21.87 -48.59 -13.76
CA SER A 296 22.67 -49.78 -13.42
C SER A 296 24.17 -49.49 -13.16
N GLY A 297 24.48 -48.33 -12.55
CA GLY A 297 25.86 -47.93 -12.20
C GLY A 297 26.60 -47.16 -13.30
N ARG A 298 25.96 -46.86 -14.43
CA ARG A 298 26.51 -46.03 -15.51
C ARG A 298 25.66 -44.78 -15.73
N PHE A 299 26.32 -43.65 -15.96
CA PHE A 299 25.63 -42.42 -16.33
C PHE A 299 25.33 -42.42 -17.82
N GLU A 300 24.05 -42.35 -18.18
CA GLU A 300 23.57 -42.26 -19.55
C GLU A 300 22.97 -40.87 -19.80
N ASP A 301 23.23 -40.33 -21.00
CA ASP A 301 22.64 -39.08 -21.48
C ASP A 301 21.12 -39.24 -21.54
N PHE A 302 20.40 -38.39 -20.81
CA PHE A 302 18.94 -38.45 -20.74
C PHE A 302 18.26 -37.26 -21.42
N LEU A 303 18.79 -36.06 -21.21
CA LEU A 303 18.26 -34.83 -21.81
C LEU A 303 19.42 -33.88 -22.12
N THR A 304 19.38 -33.25 -23.29
CA THR A 304 20.30 -32.19 -23.66
C THR A 304 19.51 -31.04 -24.27
N GLY A 305 19.82 -29.82 -23.86
CA GLY A 305 19.17 -28.62 -24.39
C GLY A 305 20.14 -27.44 -24.45
N TYR A 306 19.67 -26.37 -25.08
CA TYR A 306 20.44 -25.15 -25.30
C TYR A 306 19.62 -23.95 -24.87
N PHE A 307 20.26 -22.98 -24.23
CA PHE A 307 19.63 -21.75 -23.79
C PHE A 307 20.43 -20.53 -24.24
N TYR A 308 19.76 -19.39 -24.36
CA TYR A 308 20.41 -18.15 -24.75
C TYR A 308 21.15 -17.56 -23.55
N SER A 309 22.48 -17.61 -23.59
CA SER A 309 23.35 -16.89 -22.64
C SER A 309 23.33 -15.38 -22.83
N ASP A 310 22.73 -14.90 -23.93
CA ASP A 310 22.72 -13.49 -24.32
C ASP A 310 21.65 -12.67 -23.59
N HIS A 311 20.96 -13.26 -22.61
CA HIS A 311 20.14 -12.54 -21.64
C HIS A 311 21.01 -11.97 -20.51
N ASP A 312 21.88 -11.00 -20.83
CA ASP A 312 22.50 -10.07 -19.86
C ASP A 312 21.45 -9.12 -19.21
N SER A 313 20.20 -9.57 -19.08
CA SER A 313 19.15 -8.86 -18.35
C SER A 313 19.37 -9.19 -16.88
N LEU A 314 19.90 -8.22 -16.12
CA LEU A 314 20.01 -8.33 -14.66
C LEU A 314 18.67 -8.80 -14.05
N PRO A 315 18.71 -9.61 -12.97
CA PRO A 315 17.50 -10.04 -12.27
C PRO A 315 16.59 -8.85 -11.98
N GLN A 316 15.30 -9.06 -12.23
CA GLN A 316 14.25 -8.09 -11.96
C GLN A 316 13.30 -8.70 -10.95
N PRO A 317 13.57 -8.59 -9.66
CA PRO A 317 12.69 -9.18 -8.66
C PRO A 317 11.29 -8.55 -8.71
N GLY A 318 10.26 -9.39 -8.78
CA GLY A 318 8.85 -9.03 -8.57
C GLY A 318 8.39 -9.15 -7.11
N ILE A 319 9.30 -9.50 -6.19
CA ILE A 319 9.12 -9.48 -4.73
C ILE A 319 9.21 -8.05 -4.17
N ARG A 320 8.85 -7.84 -2.90
CA ARG A 320 8.95 -6.52 -2.26
C ARG A 320 10.40 -6.01 -2.29
N GLN A 321 10.57 -4.72 -2.59
CA GLN A 321 11.87 -4.07 -2.70
C GLN A 321 12.11 -3.13 -1.52
N GLN A 322 13.38 -2.83 -1.23
CA GLN A 322 13.70 -1.69 -0.40
C GLN A 322 13.28 -0.39 -1.10
N LEU A 323 13.01 0.65 -0.34
CA LEU A 323 12.71 1.95 -0.94
C LEU A 323 13.90 2.43 -1.79
N TYR A 324 13.60 3.11 -2.90
CA TYR A 324 14.55 3.64 -3.88
C TYR A 324 15.31 2.60 -4.72
N GLU A 325 15.19 1.31 -4.42
CA GLU A 325 15.64 0.22 -5.30
C GLU A 325 14.54 -0.09 -6.33
N ILE A 326 14.58 0.62 -7.45
CA ILE A 326 13.56 0.50 -8.51
C ILE A 326 14.12 -0.38 -9.64
N PRO A 327 13.70 -1.66 -9.76
CA PRO A 327 14.18 -2.54 -10.82
C PRO A 327 13.54 -2.15 -12.16
N ARG A 328 14.13 -1.23 -12.94
CA ARG A 328 13.71 -0.90 -14.31
C ARG A 328 14.69 -1.44 -15.37
N LEU A 329 14.16 -1.95 -16.47
CA LEU A 329 14.96 -2.25 -17.68
C LEU A 329 15.16 -0.97 -18.47
N TYR A 330 16.42 -0.59 -18.66
CA TYR A 330 16.80 0.33 -19.73
C TYR A 330 17.15 -0.49 -20.98
N PRO A 331 16.85 0.00 -22.20
CA PRO A 331 17.33 -0.63 -23.42
C PRO A 331 18.84 -0.91 -23.36
N ARG A 332 19.34 -2.02 -23.93
CA ARG A 332 20.75 -2.48 -23.79
C ARG A 332 21.82 -1.48 -24.24
N ALA A 333 21.45 -0.52 -25.11
CA ALA A 333 22.31 0.58 -25.56
C ALA A 333 21.85 1.95 -25.03
N SER A 334 21.08 1.97 -23.94
CA SER A 334 20.51 3.20 -23.40
C SER A 334 21.59 4.01 -22.67
N PRO A 335 21.70 5.33 -22.93
CA PRO A 335 22.54 6.23 -22.15
C PRO A 335 22.06 6.32 -20.69
N MET A 336 20.88 5.80 -20.34
CA MET A 336 20.44 5.67 -18.95
C MET A 336 21.30 4.69 -18.13
N TRP A 337 22.06 3.80 -18.79
CA TRP A 337 23.10 3.03 -18.11
C TRP A 337 24.29 3.88 -17.65
N ASN A 338 24.47 5.07 -18.25
CA ASN A 338 25.50 6.00 -17.82
C ASN A 338 25.25 6.43 -16.38
N GLU A 339 26.23 6.19 -15.51
CA GLU A 339 26.15 6.56 -14.09
C GLU A 339 25.89 8.06 -13.93
N GLY A 340 26.55 8.92 -14.71
CA GLY A 340 26.36 10.37 -14.67
C GLY A 340 24.91 10.79 -14.95
N VAL A 341 24.21 10.14 -15.88
CA VAL A 341 22.79 10.42 -16.15
C VAL A 341 21.92 10.03 -14.95
N ARG A 342 22.16 8.84 -14.38
CA ARG A 342 21.44 8.37 -13.19
C ARG A 342 21.67 9.28 -11.98
N ILE A 343 22.90 9.75 -11.78
CA ILE A 343 23.25 10.72 -10.73
C ILE A 343 22.47 12.02 -10.92
N VAL A 344 22.41 12.57 -12.13
CA VAL A 344 21.66 13.82 -12.40
C VAL A 344 20.18 13.64 -12.06
N ILE A 345 19.54 12.54 -12.48
CA ILE A 345 18.12 12.25 -12.18
C ILE A 345 17.89 12.15 -10.66
N LYS A 346 18.76 11.39 -9.99
CA LYS A 346 18.76 11.18 -8.54
C LYS A 346 18.91 12.50 -7.77
N CYS A 347 19.88 13.33 -8.15
CA CYS A 347 20.09 14.65 -7.54
C CYS A 347 18.92 15.61 -7.82
N THR A 348 18.32 15.58 -9.01
CA THR A 348 17.12 16.38 -9.31
C THR A 348 15.95 15.97 -8.41
N ALA A 349 15.70 14.68 -8.23
CA ALA A 349 14.68 14.19 -7.31
C ALA A 349 14.95 14.60 -5.85
N GLN A 350 16.22 14.53 -5.41
CA GLN A 350 16.65 15.01 -4.09
C GLN A 350 16.37 16.49 -3.89
N SER A 351 16.73 17.34 -4.86
CA SER A 351 16.45 18.77 -4.78
C SER A 351 14.95 19.03 -4.66
N ILE A 352 14.12 18.40 -5.51
CA ILE A 352 12.66 18.59 -5.47
C ILE A 352 12.10 18.12 -4.13
N MET A 353 12.57 16.99 -3.59
CA MET A 353 12.15 16.53 -2.27
C MET A 353 12.57 17.49 -1.15
N GLN A 354 13.79 18.03 -1.20
CA GLN A 354 14.26 19.02 -0.23
C GLN A 354 13.38 20.27 -0.24
N TRP A 355 13.01 20.77 -1.42
CA TRP A 355 12.04 21.86 -1.53
C TRP A 355 10.68 21.46 -0.96
N LEU A 356 10.11 20.33 -1.40
CA LEU A 356 8.79 19.86 -1.00
C LEU A 356 8.65 19.83 0.53
N LEU A 357 9.66 19.33 1.22
CA LEU A 357 9.71 19.20 2.68
C LEU A 357 9.78 20.55 3.42
N SER A 358 10.25 21.59 2.74
CA SER A 358 10.37 22.95 3.27
C SER A 358 9.14 23.83 3.04
N VAL A 359 8.15 23.34 2.27
CA VAL A 359 6.94 24.11 1.95
C VAL A 359 6.16 24.44 3.23
N PRO A 360 5.90 25.73 3.51
CA PRO A 360 5.06 26.17 4.62
C PRO A 360 3.62 25.69 4.44
N LEU A 361 3.02 25.27 5.56
CA LEU A 361 1.67 24.78 5.62
C LEU A 361 0.83 25.62 6.58
N SER A 362 -0.38 25.96 6.13
CA SER A 362 -1.42 26.53 6.97
C SER A 362 -2.65 25.62 6.99
N PRO A 363 -3.49 25.69 8.03
CA PRO A 363 -4.64 24.81 8.12
C PRO A 363 -5.69 25.09 7.02
N GLN A 364 -6.20 24.06 6.34
CA GLN A 364 -7.21 24.18 5.28
C GLN A 364 -8.65 24.08 5.81
N THR A 365 -9.59 24.75 5.14
CA THR A 365 -11.02 24.70 5.45
C THR A 365 -11.78 23.61 4.72
N ASP A 366 -11.50 23.27 3.47
CA ASP A 366 -12.53 22.51 2.71
C ASP A 366 -12.39 20.97 2.76
N SER A 367 -11.24 20.46 3.19
CA SER A 367 -10.91 19.03 3.14
C SER A 367 -9.85 18.66 4.17
N PRO A 368 -9.72 17.37 4.55
CA PRO A 368 -8.60 16.90 5.38
C PRO A 368 -7.27 17.17 4.68
N GLY A 369 -6.47 18.07 5.24
CA GLY A 369 -5.23 18.52 4.62
C GLY A 369 -4.79 19.91 5.09
N PHE A 370 -3.88 20.49 4.30
CA PHE A 370 -3.26 21.78 4.54
C PHE A 370 -3.31 22.65 3.28
N SER A 371 -3.47 23.95 3.47
CA SER A 371 -3.12 24.93 2.46
C SER A 371 -1.60 25.08 2.46
N ALA A 372 -1.01 25.30 1.29
CA ALA A 372 0.43 25.33 1.11
C ALA A 372 0.86 26.64 0.44
N GLU A 373 2.04 27.12 0.80
CA GLU A 373 2.64 28.31 0.19
C GLU A 373 3.95 27.93 -0.53
N PRO A 374 3.86 27.23 -1.68
CA PRO A 374 5.02 26.58 -2.32
C PRO A 374 6.17 27.52 -2.73
N LEU A 375 5.87 28.81 -2.88
CA LEU A 375 6.83 29.85 -3.28
C LEU A 375 7.42 30.64 -2.10
N GLN A 376 6.95 30.38 -0.87
CA GLN A 376 7.39 31.06 0.34
C GLN A 376 8.41 30.23 1.11
N ARG A 377 9.33 30.91 1.81
CA ARG A 377 10.22 30.25 2.79
C ARG A 377 9.54 30.23 4.16
N ALA A 378 9.56 29.07 4.81
CA ALA A 378 8.99 28.91 6.14
C ALA A 378 9.71 29.77 7.18
N ALA A 379 8.95 30.37 8.09
CA ALA A 379 9.48 31.01 9.27
C ALA A 379 9.88 29.98 10.34
N ASP A 380 10.73 30.38 11.29
CA ASP A 380 11.15 29.51 12.39
C ASP A 380 9.94 29.04 13.22
N GLY A 381 9.77 27.72 13.33
CA GLY A 381 8.69 27.09 14.10
C GLY A 381 7.36 26.96 13.36
N GLU A 382 7.27 27.44 12.12
CA GLU A 382 6.09 27.26 11.27
C GLU A 382 5.88 25.78 10.89
N MET A 383 4.62 25.40 10.66
CA MET A 383 4.29 24.07 10.17
C MET A 383 4.77 23.92 8.73
N THR A 384 5.44 22.81 8.41
CA THR A 384 5.93 22.49 7.07
C THR A 384 5.54 21.08 6.70
N VAL A 385 5.69 20.72 5.42
CA VAL A 385 5.47 19.34 4.94
C VAL A 385 6.32 18.34 5.73
N SER A 386 7.59 18.65 6.02
CA SER A 386 8.44 17.76 6.82
C SER A 386 7.91 17.50 8.23
N LEU A 387 7.24 18.47 8.85
CA LEU A 387 6.60 18.31 10.17
C LEU A 387 5.25 17.58 10.08
N ALA A 388 4.54 17.66 8.95
CA ALA A 388 3.29 16.93 8.72
C ALA A 388 3.53 15.43 8.52
N LEU A 389 4.62 15.07 7.85
CA LEU A 389 5.02 13.69 7.60
C LEU A 389 5.46 12.97 8.87
N GLY A 390 5.24 11.66 8.93
CA GLY A 390 5.62 10.83 10.07
C GLY A 390 7.13 10.74 10.33
N ARG A 391 7.93 10.84 9.26
CA ARG A 391 9.39 10.97 9.33
C ARG A 391 9.93 11.79 8.16
N VAL A 392 11.17 12.25 8.28
CA VAL A 392 11.88 12.90 7.17
C VAL A 392 12.35 11.81 6.19
N PRO A 393 12.01 11.90 4.89
CA PRO A 393 12.43 10.94 3.87
C PRO A 393 13.95 10.78 3.78
N SER A 394 14.42 9.54 3.76
CA SER A 394 15.83 9.15 3.72
C SER A 394 16.51 9.46 2.39
N ILE A 395 15.76 9.71 1.31
CA ILE A 395 16.30 10.21 0.03
C ILE A 395 17.25 11.40 0.20
N LEU A 396 17.02 12.26 1.20
CA LEU A 396 17.90 13.40 1.51
C LEU A 396 19.27 13.00 2.08
N SER A 397 19.37 11.81 2.68
CA SER A 397 20.60 11.28 3.28
C SER A 397 21.38 10.35 2.34
N LEU A 398 20.77 9.91 1.24
CA LEU A 398 21.40 9.01 0.28
C LEU A 398 22.52 9.71 -0.49
N GLN A 399 23.73 9.14 -0.44
CA GLN A 399 24.89 9.67 -1.14
C GLN A 399 24.96 9.08 -2.55
N TRP A 400 24.35 9.78 -3.51
CA TRP A 400 24.34 9.38 -4.92
C TRP A 400 25.41 10.09 -5.77
N GLY A 401 26.32 10.83 -5.13
CA GLY A 401 27.29 11.70 -5.81
C GLY A 401 26.87 13.17 -5.78
N SER A 402 27.71 14.04 -6.32
CA SER A 402 27.52 15.49 -6.25
C SER A 402 27.34 16.11 -7.62
N SER A 403 26.11 16.55 -7.91
CA SER A 403 25.88 17.72 -8.77
C SER A 403 25.35 18.82 -7.87
N PHE A 404 26.08 19.92 -7.70
CA PHE A 404 25.49 21.13 -7.12
C PHE A 404 24.42 21.62 -8.09
N GLY A 405 23.18 21.21 -7.86
CA GLY A 405 22.04 21.72 -8.59
C GLY A 405 21.86 23.21 -8.28
N PRO A 406 21.49 24.04 -9.26
CA PRO A 406 21.03 25.38 -8.98
C PRO A 406 19.83 25.33 -8.01
N PRO A 407 19.59 26.40 -7.22
CA PRO A 407 18.40 26.48 -6.37
C PRO A 407 17.15 26.28 -7.23
N ILE A 408 16.14 25.60 -6.68
CA ILE A 408 14.90 25.34 -7.42
C ILE A 408 14.20 26.66 -7.73
N THR A 409 13.86 26.83 -9.00
CA THR A 409 13.02 27.91 -9.50
C THR A 409 11.71 27.31 -10.03
N PHE A 410 10.66 28.12 -10.02
CA PHE A 410 9.34 27.76 -10.51
C PHE A 410 8.85 28.78 -11.53
N LYS A 411 8.05 28.32 -12.49
CA LYS A 411 7.24 29.23 -13.30
C LYS A 411 5.90 29.50 -12.60
N SER A 412 5.39 30.71 -12.77
CA SER A 412 4.04 31.06 -12.31
C SER A 412 2.97 30.37 -13.16
N LEU A 413 1.78 30.16 -12.60
CA LEU A 413 0.63 29.59 -13.31
C LEU A 413 0.35 30.34 -14.62
N ALA A 414 0.40 31.68 -14.60
CA ALA A 414 0.17 32.50 -15.79
C ALA A 414 1.21 32.26 -16.91
N GLU A 415 2.48 32.05 -16.57
CA GLU A 415 3.52 31.74 -17.53
C GLU A 415 3.35 30.33 -18.12
N VAL A 416 2.94 29.37 -17.28
CA VAL A 416 2.65 28.00 -17.72
C VAL A 416 1.44 27.98 -18.64
N GLU A 417 0.31 28.61 -18.25
CA GLU A 417 -0.89 28.71 -19.09
C GLU A 417 -0.61 29.38 -20.44
N SER A 418 0.18 30.45 -20.46
CA SER A 418 0.62 31.11 -21.70
C SER A 418 1.38 30.14 -22.61
N THR A 419 2.32 29.37 -22.03
CA THR A 419 3.09 28.36 -22.75
C THR A 419 2.20 27.22 -23.26
N LEU A 420 1.23 26.77 -22.46
CA LEU A 420 0.30 25.71 -22.83
C LEU A 420 -0.70 26.14 -23.92
N ARG A 421 -1.18 27.40 -23.88
CA ARG A 421 -2.02 27.95 -24.96
C ARG A 421 -1.29 27.97 -26.29
N MET A 422 0.00 28.35 -26.30
CA MET A 422 0.83 28.23 -27.51
C MET A 422 0.90 26.78 -28.04
N TYR A 423 0.84 25.77 -27.16
CA TYR A 423 0.78 24.37 -27.60
C TYR A 423 -0.60 23.98 -28.13
N ALA A 424 -1.68 24.42 -27.48
CA ALA A 424 -3.06 24.16 -27.93
C ALA A 424 -3.33 24.77 -29.32
N ASP A 425 -2.87 26.00 -29.56
CA ASP A 425 -2.95 26.69 -30.85
C ASP A 425 -2.21 25.95 -31.99
N LEU A 426 -1.28 25.04 -31.64
CA LEU A 426 -0.55 24.17 -32.58
C LEU A 426 -1.22 22.80 -32.78
N GLY A 427 -2.43 22.56 -32.25
CA GLY A 427 -3.24 21.36 -32.49
C GLY A 427 -2.95 20.18 -31.55
N MET A 428 -2.61 20.45 -30.28
CA MET A 428 -2.08 19.46 -29.32
C MET A 428 -3.11 18.90 -28.30
N GLU A 429 -4.41 19.19 -28.47
CA GLU A 429 -5.44 19.10 -27.41
C GLU A 429 -5.84 17.68 -26.93
N ALA A 430 -5.31 16.59 -27.48
CA ALA A 430 -5.96 15.27 -27.34
C ALA A 430 -5.13 14.14 -26.67
N TYR A 431 -4.19 14.41 -25.75
CA TYR A 431 -3.34 13.34 -25.19
C TYR A 431 -3.25 13.29 -23.65
N VAL A 432 -3.30 12.05 -23.16
CA VAL A 432 -3.13 11.63 -21.74
C VAL A 432 -1.82 12.14 -21.11
N ASP A 433 -0.82 12.51 -21.93
CA ASP A 433 0.48 13.07 -21.49
C ASP A 433 0.44 14.57 -21.14
N HIS A 434 -0.68 15.28 -21.31
CA HIS A 434 -0.75 16.73 -21.09
C HIS A 434 -0.34 17.14 -19.67
N ARG A 435 -0.77 16.39 -18.64
CA ARG A 435 -0.45 16.69 -17.23
C ARG A 435 1.04 16.58 -16.91
N LEU A 436 1.73 15.60 -17.52
CA LEU A 436 3.17 15.43 -17.32
C LEU A 436 3.95 16.59 -17.96
N ILE A 437 3.49 17.07 -19.13
CA ILE A 437 4.05 18.24 -19.79
C ILE A 437 3.83 19.50 -18.95
N THR A 438 2.61 19.72 -18.43
CA THR A 438 2.28 20.82 -17.51
C THR A 438 3.21 20.84 -16.31
N LEU A 439 3.43 19.68 -15.69
CA LEU A 439 4.34 19.55 -14.55
C LEU A 439 5.77 19.95 -14.90
N VAL A 440 6.29 19.50 -16.04
CA VAL A 440 7.66 19.85 -16.47
C VAL A 440 7.81 21.35 -16.74
N GLU A 441 6.76 22.04 -17.19
CA GLU A 441 6.80 23.50 -17.33
C GLU A 441 6.82 24.24 -15.98
N PHE A 442 6.13 23.72 -14.96
CA PHE A 442 6.21 24.28 -13.60
C PHE A 442 7.61 24.13 -12.97
N PHE A 443 8.31 23.04 -13.29
CA PHE A 443 9.60 22.67 -12.71
C PHE A 443 10.73 22.73 -13.77
N PRO A 444 11.33 23.92 -14.02
CA PRO A 444 12.49 24.08 -14.90
C PRO A 444 13.61 23.06 -14.67
N ILE A 445 13.88 22.67 -13.42
CA ILE A 445 14.90 21.66 -13.10
C ILE A 445 14.59 20.29 -13.73
N LEU A 446 13.31 19.88 -13.83
CA LEU A 446 12.91 18.66 -14.53
C LEU A 446 13.10 18.83 -16.04
N LYS A 447 12.76 20.00 -16.58
CA LYS A 447 12.91 20.31 -18.00
C LYS A 447 14.38 20.30 -18.43
N ASP A 448 15.27 20.89 -17.63
CA ASP A 448 16.71 20.95 -17.89
C ASP A 448 17.35 19.56 -17.81
N MET A 449 17.01 18.80 -16.76
CA MET A 449 17.41 17.39 -16.62
C MET A 449 16.97 16.57 -17.84
N ALA A 450 15.68 16.61 -18.17
CA ALA A 450 15.12 15.82 -19.26
C ALA A 450 15.68 16.25 -20.63
N SER A 451 15.95 17.54 -20.83
CA SER A 451 16.59 18.06 -22.06
C SER A 451 18.03 17.58 -22.21
N LYS A 452 18.80 17.52 -21.11
CA LYS A 452 20.13 16.89 -21.09
C LYS A 452 20.08 15.41 -21.46
N VAL A 453 19.11 14.65 -20.95
CA VAL A 453 18.97 13.24 -21.31
C VAL A 453 18.49 13.07 -22.76
N ALA A 454 17.67 13.99 -23.26
CA ALA A 454 17.17 13.96 -24.63
C ALA A 454 18.25 14.14 -25.70
N THR A 455 19.39 14.77 -25.40
CA THR A 455 20.51 14.88 -26.35
C THR A 455 21.08 13.52 -26.76
N GLU A 456 20.86 12.48 -25.96
CA GLU A 456 21.26 11.10 -26.25
C GLU A 456 20.11 10.26 -26.85
N CYS A 457 18.88 10.79 -26.88
CA CYS A 457 17.72 10.09 -27.43
C CYS A 457 17.69 10.16 -28.96
N ARG A 458 17.25 9.08 -29.61
CA ARG A 458 17.15 8.95 -31.07
C ARG A 458 15.71 9.01 -31.60
N CYS A 459 14.73 9.29 -30.75
CA CYS A 459 13.34 9.40 -31.21
C CYS A 459 13.12 10.67 -32.05
N SER A 460 12.14 10.65 -32.95
CA SER A 460 11.85 11.76 -33.88
C SER A 460 11.62 13.11 -33.18
N GLU A 461 10.97 13.07 -32.02
CA GLU A 461 10.67 14.26 -31.21
C GLU A 461 11.94 14.87 -30.62
N CYS A 462 12.83 14.05 -30.02
CA CYS A 462 14.09 14.53 -29.45
C CYS A 462 15.10 14.96 -30.54
N THR A 463 15.11 14.31 -31.70
CA THR A 463 15.95 14.74 -32.83
C THR A 463 15.52 16.12 -33.33
N SER A 464 14.21 16.36 -33.45
CA SER A 464 13.67 17.67 -33.82
C SER A 464 14.04 18.77 -32.81
N LEU A 465 14.13 18.42 -31.52
CA LEU A 465 14.57 19.33 -30.45
C LEU A 465 16.06 19.72 -30.61
N LYS A 466 16.93 18.78 -31.04
CA LYS A 466 18.38 19.03 -31.22
C LYS A 466 18.68 19.92 -32.42
N GLU A 467 17.91 19.81 -33.50
CA GLU A 467 18.15 20.51 -34.76
C GLU A 467 17.73 21.99 -34.73
N GLY A 468 17.37 22.54 -33.57
CA GLY A 468 17.03 23.96 -33.43
C GLY A 468 15.75 24.38 -34.15
N LEU A 469 14.98 23.42 -34.69
CA LEU A 469 13.69 23.63 -35.37
C LEU A 469 12.52 23.97 -34.41
N GLY A 470 12.87 24.48 -33.22
CA GLY A 470 11.98 25.11 -32.23
C GLY A 470 11.70 24.26 -30.99
N LEU A 471 11.73 24.91 -29.82
CA LEU A 471 11.19 24.49 -28.51
C LEU A 471 9.66 24.17 -28.52
N LEU A 472 9.04 24.17 -29.71
CA LEU A 472 7.60 24.22 -29.97
C LEU A 472 7.03 22.89 -30.52
N LYS A 473 7.79 21.80 -30.53
CA LYS A 473 7.35 20.48 -31.06
C LYS A 473 7.65 19.30 -30.14
N ILE A 474 7.44 19.39 -28.83
CA ILE A 474 7.24 18.15 -28.05
C ILE A 474 5.79 17.73 -28.30
N ARG A 475 5.53 16.98 -29.38
CA ARG A 475 4.15 16.66 -29.80
C ARG A 475 3.50 15.53 -29.01
N SER A 476 4.31 14.65 -28.45
CA SER A 476 3.86 13.56 -27.56
C SER A 476 5.09 12.93 -26.89
N LEU A 477 4.97 12.61 -25.61
CA LEU A 477 6.02 11.87 -24.89
C LEU A 477 5.82 10.38 -25.15
N LYS A 478 6.25 9.89 -26.32
CA LYS A 478 6.07 8.48 -26.70
C LYS A 478 6.76 7.50 -25.73
N LEU A 479 6.17 6.32 -25.56
CA LEU A 479 6.80 5.19 -24.89
C LEU A 479 8.16 4.91 -25.54
N GLY A 480 9.19 4.68 -24.71
CA GLY A 480 10.58 4.51 -25.16
C GLY A 480 11.38 5.81 -25.36
N CYS A 481 10.77 6.98 -25.19
CA CYS A 481 11.47 8.26 -25.18
C CYS A 481 12.27 8.44 -23.88
N LEU A 482 13.58 8.74 -23.98
CA LEU A 482 14.44 8.92 -22.81
C LEU A 482 14.12 10.19 -22.02
N TYR A 483 13.58 11.23 -22.68
CA TYR A 483 13.09 12.44 -22.01
C TYR A 483 11.99 12.07 -21.02
N ARG A 484 10.95 11.38 -21.50
CA ARG A 484 9.83 10.89 -20.67
C ARG A 484 10.34 10.00 -19.55
N PHE A 485 11.22 9.07 -19.89
CA PHE A 485 11.75 8.11 -18.93
C PHE A 485 12.50 8.81 -17.79
N ALA A 486 13.35 9.80 -18.07
CA ALA A 486 14.07 10.55 -17.04
C ALA A 486 13.12 11.28 -16.08
N VAL A 487 12.03 11.87 -16.59
CA VAL A 487 10.99 12.51 -15.77
C VAL A 487 10.26 11.47 -14.93
N GLU A 488 9.84 10.35 -15.52
CA GLU A 488 9.18 9.27 -14.78
C GLU A 488 10.06 8.72 -13.65
N GLU A 489 11.35 8.49 -13.90
CA GLU A 489 12.29 8.01 -12.88
C GLU A 489 12.43 9.00 -11.72
N ALA A 490 12.55 10.30 -12.01
CA ALA A 490 12.58 11.33 -10.98
C ALA A 490 11.28 11.32 -10.14
N LEU A 491 10.12 11.21 -10.79
CA LEU A 491 8.83 11.16 -10.11
C LEU A 491 8.65 9.89 -9.28
N LEU A 492 9.16 8.74 -9.74
CA LEU A 492 9.17 7.53 -8.93
C LEU A 492 10.02 7.69 -7.66
N LEU A 493 11.23 8.25 -7.78
CA LEU A 493 12.09 8.52 -6.61
C LEU A 493 11.40 9.47 -5.62
N ILE A 494 10.71 10.51 -6.11
CA ILE A 494 9.94 11.43 -5.27
C ILE A 494 8.75 10.69 -4.63
N ALA A 495 8.04 9.84 -5.35
CA ALA A 495 6.92 9.04 -4.81
C ALA A 495 7.40 8.07 -3.71
N HIS A 496 8.55 7.42 -3.90
CA HIS A 496 9.19 6.63 -2.85
C HIS A 496 9.56 7.51 -1.64
N GLY A 497 10.00 8.75 -1.84
CA GLY A 497 10.22 9.68 -0.74
C GLY A 497 8.94 10.12 -0.02
N VAL A 498 7.82 10.27 -0.72
CA VAL A 498 6.51 10.49 -0.07
C VAL A 498 6.12 9.27 0.77
N ALA A 499 6.23 8.06 0.21
CA ALA A 499 5.96 6.82 0.94
C ALA A 499 6.87 6.65 2.17
N ASP A 500 8.16 6.95 2.03
CA ASP A 500 9.12 6.98 3.13
C ASP A 500 8.67 7.95 4.24
N GLY A 501 8.24 9.16 3.86
CA GLY A 501 7.68 10.15 4.78
C GLY A 501 6.44 9.65 5.54
N PHE A 502 5.64 8.78 4.91
CA PHE A 502 4.50 8.09 5.52
C PHE A 502 4.89 6.91 6.44
N CYS A 503 6.20 6.70 6.67
CA CYS A 503 6.78 5.59 7.45
C CYS A 503 6.66 4.21 6.78
N VAL A 504 6.67 4.15 5.44
CA VAL A 504 6.74 2.89 4.71
C VAL A 504 8.18 2.36 4.68
N ASP A 505 8.40 1.07 4.94
CA ASP A 505 9.76 0.51 4.97
C ASP A 505 10.13 -0.26 3.69
N THR A 506 9.15 -0.74 2.93
CA THR A 506 9.34 -1.51 1.68
C THR A 506 8.33 -1.09 0.63
N ALA A 507 8.67 -1.25 -0.65
CA ALA A 507 7.81 -0.98 -1.78
C ALA A 507 7.38 -2.27 -2.50
N SER A 508 6.22 -2.24 -3.14
CA SER A 508 5.81 -3.28 -4.08
C SER A 508 6.59 -3.17 -5.40
N SER A 509 6.92 -4.29 -6.02
CA SER A 509 7.60 -4.33 -7.32
C SER A 509 6.61 -4.35 -8.51
N VAL A 510 5.66 -3.42 -8.54
CA VAL A 510 4.59 -3.34 -9.57
C VAL A 510 5.15 -3.23 -10.96
N SER A 511 4.91 -4.18 -11.87
CA SER A 511 5.43 -4.13 -13.25
C SER A 511 5.15 -2.82 -14.00
N ASP A 512 3.97 -2.22 -13.82
CA ASP A 512 3.58 -0.94 -14.42
C ASP A 512 3.66 0.24 -13.43
N PRO A 513 4.66 1.14 -13.56
CA PRO A 513 4.79 2.33 -12.72
C PRO A 513 3.82 3.48 -13.08
N THR A 514 3.07 3.37 -14.18
CA THR A 514 2.22 4.47 -14.71
C THR A 514 1.25 5.02 -13.67
N HIS A 515 0.70 4.15 -12.81
CA HIS A 515 -0.20 4.57 -11.73
C HIS A 515 0.49 5.43 -10.68
N ILE A 516 1.72 5.09 -10.27
CA ILE A 516 2.51 5.87 -9.31
C ILE A 516 2.87 7.22 -9.94
N ILE A 517 3.29 7.23 -11.21
CA ILE A 517 3.60 8.46 -11.96
C ILE A 517 2.38 9.39 -12.02
N LYS A 518 1.20 8.84 -12.34
CA LYS A 518 -0.06 9.58 -12.40
C LYS A 518 -0.40 10.21 -11.06
N GLY A 519 -0.24 9.45 -9.97
CA GLY A 519 -0.46 9.94 -8.61
C GLY A 519 0.51 11.06 -8.23
N MET A 520 1.81 10.87 -8.47
CA MET A 520 2.83 11.88 -8.15
C MET A 520 2.67 13.16 -8.98
N THR A 521 2.34 13.02 -10.26
CA THR A 521 2.02 14.16 -11.14
C THR A 521 0.81 14.92 -10.61
N THR A 522 -0.23 14.19 -10.18
CA THR A 522 -1.43 14.79 -9.59
C THR A 522 -1.08 15.58 -8.33
N LEU A 523 -0.32 14.98 -7.41
CA LEU A 523 0.08 15.57 -6.15
C LEU A 523 0.85 16.89 -6.35
N LEU A 524 1.85 16.90 -7.23
CA LEU A 524 2.65 18.10 -7.47
C LEU A 524 1.85 19.20 -8.18
N LEU A 525 0.90 18.84 -9.06
CA LEU A 525 0.01 19.82 -9.69
C LEU A 525 -0.97 20.41 -8.67
N GLU A 526 -1.59 19.61 -7.80
CA GLU A 526 -2.45 20.11 -6.71
C GLU A 526 -1.68 21.06 -5.77
N LEU A 527 -0.40 20.80 -5.54
CA LEU A 527 0.45 21.70 -4.77
C LEU A 527 0.72 23.03 -5.48
N MET A 528 0.96 23.01 -6.79
CA MET A 528 1.34 24.21 -7.57
C MET A 528 0.14 25.04 -8.02
N GLU A 529 -0.93 24.39 -8.47
CA GLU A 529 -2.14 25.01 -9.02
C GLU A 529 -3.12 25.37 -7.90
N ASP A 530 -3.48 24.38 -7.06
CA ASP A 530 -4.50 24.56 -6.03
C ASP A 530 -3.93 25.05 -4.70
N ARG A 531 -2.59 25.02 -4.54
CA ARG A 531 -1.88 25.38 -3.29
C ARG A 531 -2.36 24.55 -2.10
N LYS A 532 -2.57 23.25 -2.32
CA LYS A 532 -3.12 22.32 -1.32
C LYS A 532 -2.26 21.07 -1.15
N VAL A 533 -2.25 20.56 0.08
CA VAL A 533 -1.71 19.26 0.47
C VAL A 533 -2.87 18.44 1.02
N LEU A 534 -3.45 17.62 0.14
CA LEU A 534 -4.64 16.82 0.43
C LEU A 534 -4.27 15.44 0.97
N TRP A 535 -4.94 15.02 2.05
CA TRP A 535 -4.74 13.70 2.65
C TRP A 535 -4.92 12.58 1.64
N ASP A 536 -6.04 12.55 0.91
CA ASP A 536 -6.38 11.43 0.02
C ASP A 536 -5.36 11.23 -1.10
N THR A 537 -4.92 12.31 -1.75
CA THR A 537 -3.92 12.23 -2.82
C THR A 537 -2.59 11.69 -2.30
N TRP A 538 -2.11 12.23 -1.17
CA TRP A 538 -0.83 11.80 -0.59
C TRP A 538 -0.89 10.37 -0.05
N PHE A 539 -1.98 10.02 0.65
CA PHE A 539 -2.22 8.68 1.16
C PHE A 539 -2.34 7.65 0.02
N ALA A 540 -3.01 8.00 -1.08
CA ALA A 540 -3.10 7.16 -2.27
C ALA A 540 -1.75 6.97 -2.95
N VAL A 541 -0.91 8.01 -3.08
CA VAL A 541 0.45 7.90 -3.63
C VAL A 541 1.32 6.98 -2.76
N ALA A 542 1.34 7.19 -1.44
CA ALA A 542 2.08 6.35 -0.51
C ALA A 542 1.58 4.89 -0.57
N SER A 543 0.27 4.68 -0.65
CA SER A 543 -0.34 3.36 -0.79
C SER A 543 -0.01 2.69 -2.13
N CYS A 544 0.08 3.43 -3.24
CA CYS A 544 0.51 2.89 -4.52
C CYS A 544 1.94 2.34 -4.46
N VAL A 545 2.86 3.04 -3.79
CA VAL A 545 4.24 2.56 -3.62
C VAL A 545 4.28 1.35 -2.67
N TYR A 546 3.56 1.41 -1.55
CA TYR A 546 3.59 0.36 -0.53
C TYR A 546 2.88 -0.94 -0.97
N LEU A 547 1.65 -0.81 -1.49
CA LEU A 547 0.78 -1.92 -1.87
C LEU A 547 0.99 -2.36 -3.31
N GLY A 548 1.37 -1.44 -4.18
CA GLY A 548 1.43 -1.70 -5.60
C GLY A 548 0.07 -1.65 -6.32
N CYS A 549 -0.92 -0.99 -5.72
CA CYS A 549 -2.25 -0.86 -6.28
C CYS A 549 -2.35 0.28 -7.33
N PRO A 550 -3.41 0.28 -8.16
CA PRO A 550 -3.70 1.40 -9.04
C PRO A 550 -4.01 2.69 -8.27
N PHE A 551 -3.54 3.83 -8.77
CA PHE A 551 -3.86 5.15 -8.20
C PHE A 551 -5.32 5.50 -8.44
N GLN A 552 -6.02 5.91 -7.37
CA GLN A 552 -7.40 6.34 -7.40
C GLN A 552 -7.54 7.71 -6.73
N LYS A 553 -8.45 8.51 -7.27
CA LYS A 553 -8.92 9.75 -6.63
C LYS A 553 -10.22 9.45 -5.88
N PRO A 554 -10.58 10.28 -4.89
CA PRO A 554 -11.92 10.28 -4.31
C PRO A 554 -12.97 10.40 -5.41
N VAL A 555 -14.09 9.68 -5.27
CA VAL A 555 -15.23 9.80 -6.19
C VAL A 555 -15.90 11.14 -5.91
N GLU A 556 -16.06 11.97 -6.96
CA GLU A 556 -16.84 13.20 -6.82
C GLU A 556 -18.28 12.85 -6.39
N PRO A 557 -18.77 13.40 -5.26
CA PRO A 557 -20.09 13.04 -4.76
C PRO A 557 -21.15 13.50 -5.75
N THR A 558 -22.03 12.58 -6.14
CA THR A 558 -23.22 12.89 -6.95
C THR A 558 -24.30 13.61 -6.15
N ASP A 559 -24.28 13.49 -4.81
CA ASP A 559 -25.13 14.22 -3.87
C ASP A 559 -24.28 14.69 -2.66
N PRO A 560 -24.29 15.99 -2.29
CA PRO A 560 -23.51 16.51 -1.16
C PRO A 560 -23.88 15.90 0.21
N ALA A 561 -25.04 15.25 0.36
CA ALA A 561 -25.41 14.54 1.57
C ALA A 561 -24.87 13.10 1.62
N PHE A 562 -24.50 12.51 0.48
CA PHE A 562 -24.10 11.12 0.36
C PHE A 562 -22.78 11.03 -0.44
N GLY A 563 -21.67 11.15 0.28
CA GLY A 563 -20.32 11.23 -0.30
C GLY A 563 -19.26 10.78 0.68
N GLY A 564 -18.18 10.19 0.17
CA GLY A 564 -17.05 9.76 0.98
C GLY A 564 -16.23 10.98 1.34
N THR A 565 -15.75 11.06 2.57
CA THR A 565 -15.08 12.27 3.05
C THR A 565 -13.56 12.17 3.03
N ALA A 566 -13.00 11.00 3.36
CA ALA A 566 -11.58 10.74 3.34
C ALA A 566 -11.28 9.24 3.20
N PHE A 567 -10.14 8.92 2.60
CA PHE A 567 -9.59 7.57 2.52
C PHE A 567 -9.08 7.13 3.90
N ALA A 568 -9.78 6.18 4.52
CA ALA A 568 -9.39 5.56 5.78
C ALA A 568 -8.46 4.36 5.59
N ALA A 569 -8.64 3.59 4.51
CA ALA A 569 -7.77 2.47 4.20
C ALA A 569 -7.83 2.09 2.72
N ILE A 570 -6.75 1.50 2.22
CA ILE A 570 -6.68 0.88 0.89
C ILE A 570 -6.17 -0.55 1.06
N GLN A 571 -6.89 -1.53 0.51
CA GLN A 571 -6.51 -2.93 0.50
C GLN A 571 -6.13 -3.37 -0.91
N TYR A 572 -5.05 -4.14 -1.02
CA TYR A 572 -4.67 -4.84 -2.24
C TYR A 572 -4.20 -6.28 -1.94
N GLY A 573 -5.04 -7.25 -2.22
CA GLY A 573 -4.83 -8.65 -1.86
C GLY A 573 -5.00 -8.88 -0.35
N ASP A 574 -3.98 -9.48 0.26
CA ASP A 574 -3.89 -9.71 1.71
C ASP A 574 -2.96 -8.67 2.37
N LEU A 575 -2.78 -7.52 1.74
CA LEU A 575 -2.02 -6.38 2.25
C LEU A 575 -2.91 -5.14 2.27
N ALA A 576 -2.79 -4.32 3.30
CA ALA A 576 -3.54 -3.07 3.41
C ALA A 576 -2.72 -1.93 4.01
N ALA A 577 -3.07 -0.73 3.58
CA ALA A 577 -2.62 0.55 4.09
C ALA A 577 -3.76 1.18 4.88
N GLN A 578 -3.52 1.52 6.16
CA GLN A 578 -4.54 2.10 7.04
C GLN A 578 -4.09 3.47 7.56
N ALA A 579 -5.05 4.38 7.67
CA ALA A 579 -4.88 5.69 8.24
C ALA A 579 -4.82 5.61 9.78
N PRO A 580 -3.73 6.04 10.44
CA PRO A 580 -3.59 5.87 11.90
C PRO A 580 -4.55 6.73 12.71
N TRP A 581 -5.01 7.86 12.15
CA TRP A 581 -5.96 8.74 12.81
C TRP A 581 -7.37 8.13 12.96
N LEU A 582 -7.63 7.01 12.29
CA LEU A 582 -8.88 6.28 12.40
C LEU A 582 -9.10 5.69 13.81
N ASP A 583 -8.00 5.38 14.54
CA ASP A 583 -8.06 4.90 15.92
C ASP A 583 -8.24 6.07 16.89
N LEU A 584 -9.49 6.49 17.06
CA LEU A 584 -9.88 7.56 17.98
C LEU A 584 -9.54 7.28 19.45
N THR A 585 -9.09 6.08 19.82
CA THR A 585 -8.64 5.78 21.19
C THR A 585 -7.21 6.25 21.47
N ARG A 586 -6.49 6.73 20.44
CA ARG A 586 -5.11 7.22 20.53
C ARG A 586 -5.05 8.73 20.45
N LYS A 587 -3.92 9.29 20.91
CA LYS A 587 -3.63 10.72 20.75
C LYS A 587 -3.44 11.06 19.27
N LEU A 588 -4.21 12.03 18.78
CA LEU A 588 -4.00 12.65 17.47
C LEU A 588 -3.06 13.85 17.60
N SER A 589 -2.30 14.14 16.54
CA SER A 589 -1.42 15.32 16.46
C SER A 589 -1.36 15.82 15.02
N ALA A 590 -1.24 17.14 14.85
CA ALA A 590 -1.00 17.75 13.54
C ALA A 590 0.41 17.44 13.01
N ARG A 591 1.38 17.24 13.91
CA ARG A 591 2.73 16.80 13.54
C ARG A 591 2.76 15.29 13.34
N GLY A 592 3.33 14.85 12.23
CA GLY A 592 3.33 13.44 11.85
C GLY A 592 1.92 12.87 11.62
N CYS A 593 0.97 13.69 11.20
CA CYS A 593 -0.38 13.23 10.87
C CYS A 593 -0.42 12.45 9.54
N PHE A 594 0.50 12.74 8.61
CA PHE A 594 0.62 12.08 7.32
C PHE A 594 1.47 10.81 7.48
N ARG A 595 0.78 9.72 7.81
CA ARG A 595 1.35 8.41 8.15
C ARG A 595 0.48 7.29 7.63
N LEU A 596 1.12 6.15 7.33
CA LEU A 596 0.46 4.92 6.91
C LEU A 596 0.85 3.81 7.87
N VAL A 597 -0.13 2.97 8.23
CA VAL A 597 0.12 1.71 8.94
C VAL A 597 -0.12 0.58 7.95
N GLY A 598 0.96 -0.13 7.61
CA GLY A 598 0.91 -1.34 6.81
C GLY A 598 0.43 -2.52 7.64
N SER A 599 -0.50 -3.31 7.08
CA SER A 599 -1.05 -4.50 7.75
C SER A 599 -1.21 -5.66 6.79
N ASN A 600 -0.93 -6.86 7.29
CA ASN A 600 -1.13 -8.12 6.56
C ASN A 600 -2.46 -8.73 7.01
N GLY A 601 -3.31 -9.07 6.06
CA GLY A 601 -4.66 -9.57 6.27
C GLY A 601 -5.73 -8.79 5.53
N ARG A 602 -6.88 -9.43 5.35
CA ARG A 602 -8.13 -8.80 4.90
C ARG A 602 -8.68 -7.88 5.97
N LEU A 603 -8.93 -6.64 5.60
CA LEU A 603 -9.66 -5.67 6.41
C LEU A 603 -11.12 -6.09 6.56
N GLY A 604 -11.70 -5.69 7.68
CA GLY A 604 -13.12 -5.84 7.95
C GLY A 604 -13.52 -5.21 9.26
N VAL A 605 -14.81 -5.32 9.57
CA VAL A 605 -15.39 -4.83 10.83
C VAL A 605 -15.97 -5.97 11.65
N VAL A 606 -15.95 -5.81 12.95
CA VAL A 606 -16.54 -6.79 13.89
C VAL A 606 -17.90 -6.28 14.32
N THR A 607 -18.95 -7.00 13.92
CA THR A 607 -20.34 -6.70 14.31
C THR A 607 -20.81 -7.67 15.39
N ARG A 608 -21.53 -7.17 16.40
CA ARG A 608 -22.13 -8.00 17.46
C ARG A 608 -23.62 -8.18 17.18
N ARG A 609 -24.09 -9.43 17.10
CA ARG A 609 -25.52 -9.77 17.06
C ARG A 609 -25.80 -10.82 18.12
N HIS A 610 -26.66 -10.51 19.09
CA HIS A 610 -27.22 -11.49 20.04
C HIS A 610 -26.15 -12.40 20.68
N ASP A 611 -25.11 -11.80 21.27
CA ASP A 611 -23.90 -12.42 21.86
C ASP A 611 -22.90 -13.10 20.90
N ASP A 612 -23.22 -13.28 19.61
CA ASP A 612 -22.27 -13.72 18.60
C ASP A 612 -21.49 -12.55 17.98
N VAL A 613 -20.19 -12.75 17.83
CA VAL A 613 -19.24 -11.80 17.23
C VAL A 613 -18.97 -12.24 15.79
N GLN A 614 -19.47 -11.48 14.82
CA GLN A 614 -19.28 -11.77 13.40
C GLN A 614 -18.32 -10.76 12.75
N PHE A 615 -17.24 -11.25 12.14
CA PHE A 615 -16.36 -10.46 11.30
C PHE A 615 -16.94 -10.35 9.87
N ARG A 616 -17.04 -9.12 9.37
CA ARG A 616 -17.43 -8.81 8.00
C ARG A 616 -16.21 -8.27 7.25
N SER A 617 -15.62 -9.11 6.41
CA SER A 617 -14.47 -8.79 5.58
C SER A 617 -14.85 -7.91 4.40
N VAL A 618 -13.88 -7.11 3.94
CA VAL A 618 -13.86 -6.58 2.58
C VAL A 618 -13.67 -7.73 1.60
N GLU A 619 -14.66 -7.92 0.73
CA GLU A 619 -14.69 -9.04 -0.20
C GLU A 619 -13.72 -8.83 -1.37
N GLU A 620 -13.40 -7.58 -1.70
CA GLU A 620 -12.59 -7.22 -2.86
C GLU A 620 -11.08 -7.35 -2.67
N ASN A 621 -10.40 -7.83 -3.71
CA ASN A 621 -8.93 -7.86 -3.74
C ASN A 621 -8.39 -6.43 -3.74
N PHE A 622 -9.00 -5.52 -4.50
CA PHE A 622 -8.70 -4.10 -4.45
C PHE A 622 -9.89 -3.36 -3.87
N ALA A 623 -9.69 -2.67 -2.75
CA ALA A 623 -10.76 -1.91 -2.11
C ALA A 623 -10.23 -0.62 -1.48
N ILE A 624 -11.06 0.41 -1.51
CA ILE A 624 -10.85 1.68 -0.85
C ILE A 624 -11.96 1.85 0.17
N ILE A 625 -11.59 2.06 1.43
CA ILE A 625 -12.52 2.35 2.51
C ILE A 625 -12.50 3.84 2.76
N GLU A 626 -13.64 4.48 2.56
CA GLU A 626 -13.88 5.89 2.83
C GLU A 626 -14.66 6.07 4.13
N THR A 627 -14.47 7.19 4.83
CA THR A 627 -15.31 7.59 5.96
C THR A 627 -16.63 8.21 5.50
N GLU A 628 -17.66 8.08 6.34
CA GLU A 628 -18.98 8.68 6.14
C GLU A 628 -19.09 10.04 6.83
N ASN A 629 -19.87 10.95 6.25
CA ASN A 629 -20.16 12.26 6.82
C ASN A 629 -20.75 12.17 8.24
N THR A 630 -20.37 13.14 9.08
CA THR A 630 -21.00 13.34 10.40
C THR A 630 -22.49 13.67 10.24
N GLU A 631 -23.34 12.98 11.02
CA GLU A 631 -24.80 13.15 10.98
C GLU A 631 -25.23 14.56 11.44
N ASP A 632 -26.21 15.15 10.75
CA ASP A 632 -26.72 16.50 11.02
C ASP A 632 -27.71 16.51 12.21
N THR A 633 -27.39 17.26 13.26
CA THR A 633 -28.24 17.40 14.47
C THR A 633 -29.05 18.70 14.51
N SER A 634 -29.02 19.51 13.44
CA SER A 634 -29.60 20.86 13.43
C SER A 634 -31.10 20.89 13.78
N HIS A 635 -31.87 19.91 13.29
CA HIS A 635 -33.29 19.80 13.60
C HIS A 635 -33.55 19.45 15.08
N PHE A 636 -32.68 18.65 15.70
CA PHE A 636 -32.77 18.35 17.13
C PHE A 636 -32.42 19.57 17.98
N CYS A 637 -31.31 20.25 17.67
CA CYS A 637 -30.85 21.44 18.40
C CYS A 637 -31.87 22.60 18.34
N SER A 638 -32.55 22.78 17.20
CA SER A 638 -33.57 23.82 17.05
C SER A 638 -34.79 23.59 17.96
N ARG A 639 -35.18 22.32 18.16
CA ARG A 639 -36.31 21.91 19.01
C ARG A 639 -35.94 21.85 20.48
N TYR A 640 -34.72 21.42 20.82
CA TYR A 640 -34.27 21.18 22.19
C TYR A 640 -33.05 22.04 22.53
N LYS A 641 -33.26 23.35 22.64
CA LYS A 641 -32.19 24.33 22.91
C LYS A 641 -31.53 24.09 24.27
N LYS A 642 -30.20 24.10 24.31
CA LYS A 642 -29.44 24.13 25.58
C LYS A 642 -29.50 25.55 26.18
N ALA A 643 -29.79 25.63 27.47
CA ALA A 643 -29.77 26.90 28.20
C ALA A 643 -28.33 27.41 28.37
N ALA A 644 -28.13 28.71 28.17
CA ALA A 644 -26.89 29.39 28.52
C ALA A 644 -26.88 29.77 30.01
N LEU A 645 -25.71 29.68 30.62
CA LEU A 645 -25.39 30.06 31.99
C LEU A 645 -24.51 31.32 31.95
N LEU A 646 -24.67 32.20 32.94
CA LEU A 646 -23.72 33.28 33.20
C LEU A 646 -22.54 32.70 33.98
N ILE A 647 -21.34 32.78 33.42
CA ILE A 647 -20.11 32.30 34.03
C ILE A 647 -19.17 33.46 34.35
N ASP A 648 -18.45 33.35 35.46
CA ASP A 648 -17.42 34.28 35.90
C ASP A 648 -16.12 33.51 36.24
N HIS A 649 -15.20 34.17 36.94
CA HIS A 649 -13.93 33.60 37.38
C HIS A 649 -14.08 32.41 38.36
N SER A 650 -15.27 32.16 38.92
CA SER A 650 -15.56 31.08 39.86
C SER A 650 -16.05 29.78 39.19
N LEU A 651 -16.14 29.73 37.85
CA LEU A 651 -16.60 28.55 37.13
C LEU A 651 -15.74 27.31 37.48
N SER A 652 -16.40 26.32 38.10
CA SER A 652 -15.87 24.98 38.31
C SER A 652 -16.48 24.02 37.29
N LEU A 653 -15.66 23.16 36.70
CA LEU A 653 -16.09 22.14 35.75
C LEU A 653 -15.88 20.76 36.35
N ASP A 654 -16.93 19.95 36.35
CA ASP A 654 -16.85 18.57 36.82
C ASP A 654 -16.15 17.65 35.81
N LEU A 655 -15.61 16.53 36.31
CA LEU A 655 -15.16 15.41 35.49
C LEU A 655 -16.35 14.76 34.79
N ASP A 656 -16.22 14.52 33.49
CA ASP A 656 -17.25 13.81 32.73
C ASP A 656 -17.15 12.31 32.99
N GLU A 657 -18.14 11.75 33.70
CA GLU A 657 -18.23 10.29 33.98
C GLU A 657 -18.99 9.50 32.90
N THR A 658 -19.38 10.15 31.79
CA THR A 658 -20.21 9.52 30.76
C THR A 658 -19.46 8.37 30.10
N SER A 659 -20.05 7.17 30.06
CA SER A 659 -19.50 6.06 29.29
C SER A 659 -19.80 6.23 27.79
N VAL A 660 -18.79 6.06 26.95
CA VAL A 660 -18.93 6.08 25.49
C VAL A 660 -18.75 4.66 24.95
N LYS A 661 -19.66 4.24 24.07
CA LYS A 661 -19.54 3.02 23.27
C LYS A 661 -19.43 3.39 21.80
N THR A 662 -18.69 2.59 21.04
CA THR A 662 -18.52 2.79 19.60
C THR A 662 -18.95 1.54 18.86
N ASP A 663 -19.54 1.75 17.70
CA ASP A 663 -19.97 0.71 16.78
C ASP A 663 -19.65 1.15 15.36
N VAL A 664 -19.45 0.19 14.46
CA VAL A 664 -19.05 0.48 13.08
C VAL A 664 -19.84 -0.33 12.08
N ILE A 665 -20.15 0.33 10.99
CA ILE A 665 -20.84 -0.25 9.85
C ILE A 665 -19.93 -0.08 8.65
N LEU A 666 -19.69 -1.17 7.93
CA LEU A 666 -18.98 -1.17 6.67
C LEU A 666 -19.96 -1.56 5.56
N SER A 667 -20.21 -0.63 4.64
CA SER A 667 -21.18 -0.78 3.56
C SER A 667 -20.45 -0.78 2.22
N HIS A 668 -20.75 -1.75 1.35
CA HIS A 668 -20.24 -1.76 -0.02
C HIS A 668 -21.05 -0.76 -0.87
N ILE A 669 -20.37 0.17 -1.55
CA ILE A 669 -21.02 1.26 -2.32
C ILE A 669 -20.92 1.00 -3.82
N ASP A 670 -19.73 0.63 -4.28
CA ASP A 670 -19.39 0.44 -5.68
C ASP A 670 -18.28 -0.63 -5.79
N ASP A 671 -17.95 -1.09 -6.99
CA ASP A 671 -17.06 -2.22 -7.30
C ASP A 671 -15.76 -2.29 -6.47
N LYS A 672 -15.21 -1.14 -6.05
CA LYS A 672 -13.99 -1.04 -5.24
C LYS A 672 -14.13 -0.15 -4.01
N PHE A 673 -15.29 0.46 -3.79
CA PHE A 673 -15.47 1.45 -2.72
C PHE A 673 -16.37 0.93 -1.61
N TYR A 674 -15.86 1.08 -0.39
CA TYR A 674 -16.56 0.76 0.85
C TYR A 674 -16.68 2.02 1.68
N ARG A 675 -17.76 2.08 2.45
CA ARG A 675 -18.06 3.20 3.34
C ARG A 675 -18.07 2.74 4.79
N LEU A 676 -17.26 3.41 5.60
CA LEU A 676 -17.12 3.18 7.02
C LEU A 676 -17.91 4.25 7.79
N SER A 677 -19.04 3.85 8.37
CA SER A 677 -19.81 4.69 9.28
C SER A 677 -19.38 4.41 10.71
N TYR A 678 -18.85 5.42 11.39
CA TYR A 678 -18.44 5.33 12.80
C TYR A 678 -19.56 5.86 13.70
N ARG A 679 -20.22 4.97 14.44
CA ARG A 679 -21.31 5.33 15.35
C ARG A 679 -20.79 5.44 16.77
N VAL A 680 -21.06 6.58 17.39
CA VAL A 680 -20.84 6.81 18.81
C VAL A 680 -22.17 6.70 19.55
N GLN A 681 -22.17 6.02 20.69
CA GLN A 681 -23.34 5.85 21.55
C GLN A 681 -23.00 6.22 23.00
N THR A 682 -23.85 7.05 23.59
CA THR A 682 -23.88 7.38 25.03
C THR A 682 -25.16 6.86 25.66
N LYS A 683 -25.52 7.35 26.85
CA LYS A 683 -26.72 6.87 27.57
C LYS A 683 -28.02 7.25 26.83
N ASN A 684 -28.11 8.48 26.34
CA ASN A 684 -29.33 9.02 25.76
C ASN A 684 -29.23 9.31 24.25
N HIS A 685 -28.02 9.33 23.69
CA HIS A 685 -27.79 9.73 22.30
C HIS A 685 -26.94 8.72 21.55
N TRP A 686 -27.10 8.71 20.24
CA TRP A 686 -26.24 8.02 19.30
C TRP A 686 -26.12 8.89 18.05
N ARG A 687 -24.95 8.85 17.41
CA ARG A 687 -24.66 9.69 16.24
C ARG A 687 -23.60 9.05 15.36
N ILE A 688 -23.76 9.16 14.05
CA ILE A 688 -22.69 8.87 13.09
C ILE A 688 -21.73 10.05 13.03
N MET A 689 -20.45 9.75 13.11
CA MET A 689 -19.34 10.70 13.08
C MET A 689 -18.37 10.32 11.99
N ASP A 690 -17.78 11.33 11.37
CA ASP A 690 -16.63 11.20 10.51
C ASP A 690 -15.32 11.29 11.32
N PRO A 691 -14.52 10.21 11.43
CA PRO A 691 -13.24 10.26 12.11
C PRO A 691 -12.22 11.22 11.46
N SER A 692 -12.35 11.54 10.16
CA SER A 692 -11.46 12.47 9.47
C SER A 692 -11.67 13.94 9.90
N ASP A 693 -12.87 14.27 10.40
CA ASP A 693 -13.15 15.57 11.00
C ASP A 693 -12.30 15.77 12.27
N ALA A 694 -11.99 14.70 13.02
CA ALA A 694 -11.10 14.77 14.19
C ALA A 694 -9.67 15.16 13.79
N LEU A 695 -9.14 14.58 12.70
CA LEU A 695 -7.84 14.96 12.15
C LEU A 695 -7.86 16.44 11.72
N SER A 696 -8.88 16.83 10.96
CA SER A 696 -9.05 18.20 10.46
C SER A 696 -9.13 19.21 11.62
N ALA A 697 -9.86 18.88 12.69
CA ALA A 697 -9.93 19.68 13.91
C ALA A 697 -8.56 19.80 14.61
N VAL A 698 -7.78 18.73 14.70
CA VAL A 698 -6.45 18.74 15.32
C VAL A 698 -5.45 19.60 14.53
N ILE A 699 -5.50 19.56 13.19
CA ILE A 699 -4.67 20.40 12.32
C ILE A 699 -4.93 21.89 12.56
N ARG A 700 -6.17 22.25 12.91
CA ARG A 700 -6.62 23.63 13.07
C ARG A 700 -6.70 24.11 14.52
N MET A 701 -6.52 23.20 15.47
CA MET A 701 -6.65 23.45 16.91
C MET A 701 -5.66 24.54 17.35
N SER A 702 -6.13 25.51 18.13
CA SER A 702 -5.25 26.53 18.72
C SER A 702 -4.36 25.94 19.81
N SER A 703 -3.24 26.62 20.08
CA SER A 703 -2.45 26.33 21.27
C SER A 703 -3.29 26.54 22.55
N SER A 704 -2.96 25.79 23.59
CA SER A 704 -3.53 26.05 24.91
C SER A 704 -3.00 27.38 25.45
N ALA A 705 -3.83 28.10 26.21
CA ALA A 705 -3.38 29.30 26.92
C ALA A 705 -2.33 28.96 27.99
N ILE A 706 -1.58 29.97 28.43
CA ILE A 706 -0.63 29.87 29.54
C ILE A 706 -0.98 30.95 30.56
N CYS A 707 -1.14 30.57 31.82
CA CYS A 707 -1.37 31.51 32.90
C CYS A 707 -0.08 32.28 33.23
N GLN A 708 -0.15 33.62 33.22
CA GLN A 708 0.98 34.50 33.60
C GLN A 708 0.77 35.21 34.95
N HIS A 709 -0.23 34.78 35.73
CA HIS A 709 -0.75 35.56 36.86
C HIS A 709 -0.45 34.96 38.25
N ASN A 710 0.63 34.20 38.42
CA ASN A 710 1.12 33.69 39.72
C ASN A 710 0.02 33.15 40.68
N GLY A 711 -0.99 32.46 40.14
CA GLY A 711 -2.07 31.85 40.94
C GLY A 711 -3.24 32.78 41.32
N GLN A 712 -3.23 34.06 40.92
CA GLN A 712 -4.38 34.97 41.07
C GLN A 712 -5.08 35.15 39.72
N PRO A 713 -6.14 34.40 39.41
CA PRO A 713 -6.85 34.54 38.14
C PRO A 713 -7.42 35.95 37.99
N PRO A 714 -7.32 36.57 36.80
CA PRO A 714 -7.93 37.87 36.56
C PRO A 714 -9.44 37.80 36.76
N GLU A 715 -10.04 38.86 37.31
CA GLU A 715 -11.49 39.01 37.30
C GLU A 715 -11.97 39.28 35.87
N ILE A 716 -13.02 38.58 35.45
CA ILE A 716 -13.71 38.81 34.18
C ILE A 716 -15.16 39.21 34.44
N ALA A 717 -15.67 40.07 33.56
CA ALA A 717 -17.10 40.34 33.50
C ALA A 717 -17.86 39.03 33.19
N PRO A 718 -19.08 38.84 33.72
CA PRO A 718 -19.88 37.65 33.45
C PRO A 718 -20.09 37.44 31.94
N LEU A 719 -19.83 36.22 31.46
CA LEU A 719 -19.97 35.82 30.07
C LEU A 719 -21.06 34.75 29.92
N ASN A 720 -21.69 34.67 28.75
CA ASN A 720 -22.66 33.62 28.45
C ASN A 720 -21.93 32.35 28.00
N ALA A 721 -22.23 31.24 28.65
CA ALA A 721 -21.65 29.95 28.32
C ALA A 721 -22.65 28.80 28.37
N LYS A 722 -22.43 27.80 27.52
CA LYS A 722 -23.14 26.52 27.55
C LYS A 722 -22.14 25.42 27.88
N VAL A 723 -22.40 24.68 28.95
CA VAL A 723 -21.56 23.56 29.40
C VAL A 723 -22.21 22.24 29.00
N TYR A 724 -21.43 21.34 28.40
CA TYR A 724 -21.90 20.09 27.80
C TYR A 724 -21.21 18.90 28.45
N THR A 725 -22.00 17.95 28.92
CA THR A 725 -21.51 16.58 29.18
C THR A 725 -21.23 15.87 27.86
N MET A 726 -20.47 14.78 27.88
CA MET A 726 -20.20 13.99 26.69
C MET A 726 -21.49 13.42 26.06
N ASP A 727 -22.50 13.09 26.87
CA ASP A 727 -23.81 12.68 26.39
C ASP A 727 -24.49 13.79 25.56
N GLU A 728 -24.35 15.04 26.00
CA GLU A 728 -24.84 16.20 25.26
C GLU A 728 -23.96 16.52 24.06
N VAL A 729 -22.64 16.33 24.14
CA VAL A 729 -21.74 16.51 23.00
C VAL A 729 -22.20 15.63 21.83
N VAL A 730 -22.47 14.35 22.08
CA VAL A 730 -22.95 13.44 21.02
C VAL A 730 -24.32 13.87 20.48
N GLY A 731 -25.24 14.31 21.34
CA GLY A 731 -26.62 14.62 20.93
C GLY A 731 -26.83 15.98 20.27
N ARG A 732 -26.03 16.99 20.60
CA ARG A 732 -26.31 18.38 20.21
C ARG A 732 -25.08 19.26 19.98
N TRP A 733 -23.86 18.72 19.95
CA TRP A 733 -22.66 19.52 19.65
C TRP A 733 -22.27 19.37 18.18
N PRO A 734 -22.14 20.46 17.41
CA PRO A 734 -22.36 21.84 17.83
C PRO A 734 -23.87 22.14 17.97
N ASP A 735 -24.19 23.09 18.85
CA ASP A 735 -25.58 23.47 19.14
C ASP A 735 -26.14 24.46 18.12
N VAL A 736 -25.47 24.62 16.97
CA VAL A 736 -25.78 25.60 15.93
C VAL A 736 -25.26 25.11 14.58
N VAL A 737 -26.12 24.68 13.63
CA VAL A 737 -25.79 24.70 12.19
C VAL A 737 -27.04 24.86 11.30
N ARG A 738 -26.83 25.50 10.14
CA ARG A 738 -27.73 25.79 9.00
C ARG A 738 -28.71 26.95 9.19
N SER A 739 -28.17 28.17 9.05
CA SER A 739 -28.99 29.31 8.64
C SER A 739 -29.45 29.09 7.19
N SER A 740 -30.68 28.63 7.00
CA SER A 740 -31.40 28.91 5.76
C SER A 740 -31.48 30.42 5.58
N ILE A 741 -31.05 30.92 4.42
CA ILE A 741 -31.10 32.31 3.98
C ILE A 741 -32.31 33.03 4.58
N GLY A 742 -32.05 33.87 5.57
CA GLY A 742 -33.06 34.63 6.31
C GLY A 742 -32.49 36.00 6.60
N THR A 743 -32.62 36.90 5.64
CA THR A 743 -32.41 38.34 5.79
C THR A 743 -33.43 38.92 6.77
N THR A 744 -33.14 38.85 8.07
CA THR A 744 -33.79 39.72 9.06
C THR A 744 -32.72 40.38 9.91
N GLY A 745 -32.49 41.67 9.61
CA GLY A 745 -31.57 42.55 10.32
C GLY A 745 -32.00 42.84 11.75
N GLY A 746 -31.70 41.91 12.65
CA GLY A 746 -31.66 42.16 14.09
C GLY A 746 -30.27 42.66 14.48
N ARG A 747 -30.20 43.76 15.24
CA ARG A 747 -28.95 44.24 15.87
C ARG A 747 -28.35 43.12 16.73
N VAL A 748 -27.26 42.52 16.26
CA VAL A 748 -26.47 41.52 16.99
C VAL A 748 -25.73 42.23 18.11
N THR A 749 -26.04 41.86 19.36
CA THR A 749 -25.25 42.21 20.54
C THR A 749 -23.91 41.50 20.45
N LYS A 750 -22.80 42.23 20.62
CA LYS A 750 -21.40 41.78 20.41
C LYS A 750 -20.89 40.69 21.39
N SER A 751 -21.75 39.99 22.12
CA SER A 751 -21.33 38.97 23.10
C SER A 751 -21.67 37.58 22.58
N GLY A 752 -20.71 36.92 21.92
CA GLY A 752 -20.84 35.51 21.51
C GLY A 752 -20.95 34.56 22.70
N ILE A 753 -21.40 33.33 22.46
CA ILE A 753 -21.58 32.31 23.49
C ILE A 753 -20.34 31.39 23.53
N PHE A 754 -19.85 31.10 24.74
CA PHE A 754 -18.81 30.09 24.92
C PHE A 754 -19.43 28.71 25.08
N HIS A 755 -19.01 27.75 24.27
CA HIS A 755 -19.40 26.35 24.34
C HIS A 755 -18.25 25.57 24.99
N LEU A 756 -18.50 24.96 26.15
CA LEU A 756 -17.48 24.26 26.93
C LEU A 756 -17.90 22.81 27.19
N THR A 757 -16.97 21.86 27.06
CA THR A 757 -17.20 20.51 27.57
C THR A 757 -16.97 20.45 29.08
N HIS A 758 -17.54 19.46 29.77
CA HIS A 758 -16.97 18.99 31.04
C HIS A 758 -15.55 18.42 30.83
N ILE A 759 -14.82 18.14 31.91
CA ILE A 759 -13.43 17.66 31.83
C ILE A 759 -13.41 16.23 31.30
N LEU A 760 -12.88 16.05 30.09
CA LEU A 760 -12.77 14.75 29.42
C LEU A 760 -11.51 14.01 29.88
N ASP A 761 -11.63 12.69 30.07
CA ASP A 761 -10.64 11.85 30.74
C ASP A 761 -9.97 10.79 29.83
N THR A 762 -10.45 10.66 28.58
CA THR A 762 -9.93 9.69 27.60
C THR A 762 -9.63 10.36 26.25
N HIS A 763 -8.70 9.77 25.50
CA HIS A 763 -8.45 10.17 24.12
C HIS A 763 -9.70 10.01 23.23
N LEU A 764 -10.48 8.96 23.47
CA LEU A 764 -11.72 8.72 22.73
C LEU A 764 -12.71 9.88 22.86
N LYS A 765 -13.01 10.32 24.09
CA LYS A 765 -13.90 11.47 24.32
C LYS A 765 -13.35 12.75 23.69
N SER A 766 -12.05 13.01 23.87
CA SER A 766 -11.38 14.18 23.27
C SER A 766 -11.53 14.20 21.75
N ASN A 767 -11.24 13.08 21.08
CA ASN A 767 -11.28 12.99 19.64
C ASN A 767 -12.71 13.03 19.09
N ILE A 768 -13.69 12.47 19.81
CA ILE A 768 -15.11 12.61 19.47
C ILE A 768 -15.55 14.07 19.56
N ALA A 769 -15.18 14.77 20.64
CA ALA A 769 -15.50 16.19 20.76
C ALA A 769 -14.86 17.02 19.62
N LEU A 770 -13.61 16.72 19.26
CA LEU A 770 -12.91 17.36 18.14
C LEU A 770 -13.62 17.10 16.81
N ALA A 771 -13.98 15.85 16.49
CA ALA A 771 -14.65 15.52 15.24
C ALA A 771 -16.02 16.20 15.10
N LEU A 772 -16.77 16.33 16.19
CA LEU A 772 -18.06 17.02 16.19
C LEU A 772 -17.92 18.55 16.24
N THR A 773 -16.72 19.10 16.31
CA THR A 773 -16.56 20.55 16.40
C THR A 773 -16.59 21.17 15.01
N VAL A 774 -17.66 21.93 14.74
CA VAL A 774 -17.87 22.62 13.45
C VAL A 774 -16.99 23.86 13.28
N CYS A 775 -16.29 24.28 14.34
CA CYS A 775 -15.33 25.37 14.25
C CYS A 775 -13.93 24.84 13.93
N PRO A 776 -13.22 25.46 12.97
CA PRO A 776 -11.84 25.18 12.66
C PRO A 776 -10.96 25.43 13.90
N VAL A 777 -11.27 26.41 14.74
CA VAL A 777 -10.44 26.72 15.91
C VAL A 777 -11.15 26.33 17.21
N ALA A 778 -10.95 25.07 17.62
CA ALA A 778 -11.24 24.64 18.99
C ALA A 778 -10.06 24.99 19.90
N VAL A 779 -10.33 25.41 21.14
CA VAL A 779 -9.29 25.70 22.14
C VAL A 779 -9.24 24.57 23.15
N PRO A 780 -8.12 23.82 23.25
CA PRO A 780 -7.94 22.84 24.30
C PRO A 780 -7.64 23.57 25.62
N ASN A 781 -8.37 23.21 26.68
CA ASN A 781 -8.12 23.68 28.03
C ASN A 781 -7.68 22.53 28.93
N TYR A 782 -6.69 22.78 29.78
CA TYR A 782 -6.25 21.85 30.81
C TYR A 782 -6.49 22.53 32.16
N PRO A 783 -7.65 22.31 32.82
CA PRO A 783 -8.02 23.03 34.03
C PRO A 783 -7.02 22.91 35.18
N ASP A 784 -6.22 21.83 35.19
CA ASP A 784 -5.14 21.61 36.17
C ASP A 784 -3.97 22.60 36.01
N THR A 785 -3.78 23.19 34.83
CA THR A 785 -2.62 24.04 34.49
C THR A 785 -3.00 25.44 34.03
N VAL A 786 -4.22 25.62 33.52
CA VAL A 786 -4.72 26.87 32.96
C VAL A 786 -6.04 27.24 33.64
N CYS A 787 -6.11 28.44 34.20
CA CYS A 787 -7.33 28.95 34.80
C CYS A 787 -8.38 29.27 33.73
N THR A 788 -9.66 29.14 34.10
CA THR A 788 -10.79 29.41 33.21
C THR A 788 -10.72 30.81 32.59
N THR A 789 -10.34 31.83 33.36
CA THR A 789 -10.25 33.22 32.87
C THR A 789 -9.27 33.39 31.71
N CYS A 790 -8.04 32.88 31.84
CA CYS A 790 -7.02 32.99 30.79
C CYS A 790 -7.42 32.22 29.54
N MET A 791 -8.07 31.08 29.73
CA MET A 791 -8.60 30.30 28.63
C MET A 791 -9.71 31.05 27.89
N LEU A 792 -10.66 31.66 28.61
CA LEU A 792 -11.77 32.42 28.01
C LEU A 792 -11.27 33.65 27.24
N ASP A 793 -10.29 34.37 27.78
CA ASP A 793 -9.64 35.48 27.07
C ASP A 793 -8.92 35.01 25.80
N HIS A 794 -8.18 33.89 25.89
CA HIS A 794 -7.51 33.30 24.74
C HIS A 794 -8.50 32.84 23.66
N ALA A 795 -9.57 32.14 24.06
CA ALA A 795 -10.63 31.71 23.16
C ALA A 795 -11.39 32.91 22.56
N GLY A 796 -11.61 33.98 23.32
CA GLY A 796 -12.23 35.22 22.80
C GLY A 796 -11.44 35.85 21.66
N LYS A 797 -10.10 35.73 21.69
CA LYS A 797 -9.18 36.22 20.65
C LYS A 797 -9.06 35.27 19.44
N ALA A 798 -9.48 34.01 19.56
CA ALA A 798 -9.44 33.06 18.47
C ALA A 798 -10.42 33.47 17.35
N GLU A 799 -9.96 33.42 16.11
CA GLU A 799 -10.80 33.71 14.93
C GLU A 799 -11.63 32.47 14.57
N ARG A 800 -12.95 32.62 14.49
CA ARG A 800 -13.83 31.56 13.97
C ARG A 800 -13.92 31.69 12.45
N LYS A 801 -13.61 30.60 11.75
CA LYS A 801 -13.99 30.36 10.35
C LYS A 801 -14.99 29.18 10.33
N PRO A 802 -15.79 28.91 9.31
CA PRO A 802 -16.53 27.63 9.21
C PRO A 802 -15.64 26.56 8.57
N TYR A 803 -15.90 25.26 8.85
CA TYR A 803 -15.20 24.17 8.14
C TYR A 803 -15.80 24.00 6.73
N ARG A 804 -17.13 23.91 6.60
CA ARG A 804 -17.81 23.76 5.31
C ARG A 804 -18.76 24.94 5.02
N ASP A 805 -18.99 25.20 3.74
CA ASP A 805 -19.99 26.18 3.32
C ASP A 805 -21.39 25.79 3.85
N GLY A 806 -22.09 26.75 4.45
CA GLY A 806 -23.37 26.52 5.12
C GLY A 806 -23.27 26.18 6.61
N GLU A 807 -22.05 26.03 7.17
CA GLU A 807 -21.83 25.82 8.60
C GLU A 807 -21.75 27.11 9.45
N ALA A 808 -22.24 28.22 8.89
CA ALA A 808 -22.19 29.55 9.50
C ALA A 808 -23.17 29.66 10.68
N GLY A 809 -22.71 29.26 11.87
CA GLY A 809 -23.27 29.75 13.14
C GLY A 809 -22.81 31.18 13.43
N ASP A 810 -23.12 31.71 14.62
CA ASP A 810 -22.68 33.05 15.01
C ASP A 810 -21.13 33.13 15.05
N PRO A 811 -20.48 33.98 14.24
CA PRO A 811 -19.02 34.10 14.22
C PRO A 811 -18.43 34.51 15.59
N ALA A 812 -19.24 35.00 16.52
CA ALA A 812 -18.82 35.33 17.87
C ALA A 812 -18.75 34.11 18.83
N ASP A 813 -19.36 32.97 18.50
CA ASP A 813 -19.32 31.77 19.35
C ASP A 813 -17.91 31.15 19.43
N ARG A 814 -17.56 30.57 20.58
CA ARG A 814 -16.25 29.96 20.84
C ARG A 814 -16.38 28.57 21.44
N TYR A 815 -15.51 27.65 21.03
CA TYR A 815 -15.57 26.24 21.42
C TYR A 815 -14.32 25.84 22.22
N ILE A 816 -14.53 25.33 23.42
CA ILE A 816 -13.49 24.96 24.37
C ILE A 816 -13.67 23.51 24.77
N ILE A 817 -12.60 22.72 24.62
CA ILE A 817 -12.57 21.32 25.01
C ILE A 817 -11.71 21.20 26.27
N ASN A 818 -12.35 20.89 27.39
CA ASN A 818 -11.68 20.72 28.68
C ASN A 818 -11.14 19.29 28.81
N LEU A 819 -9.84 19.16 29.04
CA LEU A 819 -9.11 17.90 29.04
C LEU A 819 -8.35 17.72 30.34
N ARG A 820 -8.30 16.47 30.82
CA ARG A 820 -7.35 16.08 31.85
C ARG A 820 -5.93 16.10 31.28
N THR A 821 -4.95 16.51 32.09
CA THR A 821 -3.53 16.54 31.72
C THR A 821 -2.99 15.18 31.26
N ASN A 822 -3.46 14.09 31.87
CA ASN A 822 -3.14 12.72 31.48
C ASN A 822 -4.40 11.97 31.04
N LEU A 823 -4.65 11.94 29.73
CA LEU A 823 -5.73 11.15 29.14
C LEU A 823 -5.35 9.67 29.09
N THR A 824 -6.29 8.79 29.42
CA THR A 824 -6.09 7.35 29.31
C THR A 824 -6.47 6.84 27.91
N GLY A 825 -5.79 5.79 27.44
CA GLY A 825 -6.08 5.13 26.15
C GLY A 825 -7.16 4.04 26.22
N GLN A 826 -7.99 3.98 27.27
CA GLN A 826 -8.83 2.81 27.51
C GLN A 826 -10.08 2.74 26.61
N ASP A 827 -10.25 1.58 26.00
CA ASP A 827 -11.54 0.90 25.87
C ASP A 827 -11.41 -0.50 26.49
N VAL A 828 -11.91 -0.66 27.72
CA VAL A 828 -11.80 -1.89 28.54
C VAL A 828 -12.67 -3.02 27.98
N SER A 829 -13.60 -2.73 27.07
CA SER A 829 -14.65 -3.68 26.70
C SER A 829 -14.21 -4.76 25.69
N ILE A 830 -13.23 -4.49 24.83
CA ILE A 830 -12.84 -5.40 23.74
C ILE A 830 -11.63 -6.28 24.12
N ARG A 831 -10.73 -5.79 24.99
CA ARG A 831 -9.45 -6.48 25.31
C ARG A 831 -9.63 -7.78 26.10
N ARG A 832 -10.73 -7.94 26.85
CA ARG A 832 -10.97 -9.11 27.71
C ARG A 832 -11.67 -10.30 27.03
N ARG A 833 -12.32 -10.15 25.86
CA ARG A 833 -13.10 -11.25 25.25
C ARG A 833 -12.48 -11.88 24.00
N LEU A 834 -11.63 -11.18 23.26
CA LEU A 834 -10.90 -11.77 22.12
C LEU A 834 -9.71 -12.65 22.53
N ILE A 835 -9.31 -12.63 23.81
CA ILE A 835 -8.34 -13.60 24.37
C ILE A 835 -9.03 -14.93 24.73
N VAL A 836 -10.36 -14.95 24.84
CA VAL A 836 -11.15 -16.15 25.19
C VAL A 836 -11.63 -16.91 23.94
N ALA A 837 -11.52 -16.30 22.76
CA ALA A 837 -11.85 -16.92 21.47
C ALA A 837 -10.59 -17.10 20.58
N LYS A 838 -9.46 -17.48 21.21
CA LYS A 838 -8.26 -17.98 20.54
C LYS A 838 -8.13 -19.48 20.78
#